data_AF-A0ABD5JR67-F1
#
_entry.id   AF-A0ABD5JR67-F1
#
_cell.length_a   1.000
_cell.length_b   1.000
_cell.length_c   1.000
_cell.angle_alpha   90.00
_cell.angle_beta   90.00
_cell.angle_gamma   90.00
#
_symmetry.space_group_name_H-M   'P 1'
#
loop_
_entity.id
_entity.type
_entity.pdbx_description
1 polymer ?
#
loop_
_entity_poly.entity_id
_entity_poly.type
_entity_poly.pdbx_seq_one_letter_code
_entity_poly.pdbx_strand_id
1 'polypeptide(L)'
;MHAQETTFSKLVQGEKQFQVPLYQRTYSWERAELKQLWDDVLELVEDQSAGSPPPAHFLGSVVLAPGRITAGGMQRWLVVDGQQRLTTLMLAFSALRDRHRARGAHKKAARIHDLLLVNGYRDGEDHYRLLPTQADRDAFTACVETSPKAGGPGNVGAAYRFFLGALTEGEESGGEAWADAVETVLSGLLSIVEITAAEGDNVYRIFESINNTGVGLSQSDLVRNYLFMCLPTRGESVYRNLWLPMQELLGPANLELLVWLDLVVSGNSRAKQSEIYRDQKKRLEPLSADESALEAEIAALAGRADRLMRILEPEREPDPQLREALERLSRWGGQTHYPLALHLLDRVDGEAVTAAEAATALAYAESYMVRRLFAGLSTTGSNRVFMEMPRELEKDDSPAEAVRRFLSRNKTGARVWPGDEAVREAIRTRPFYKFGRSNQRFQVLRRLEESYRASEPVDYARAQLTVEHVLPQRPAQQWFDLLAEEAEDGQSPDEVHALLVHTLGNLTLSADNARLSNHPFRRKQEILDSSALRMNQVIAAQKRWGRAEVLARADELADRAVRLWPGPIEGMVHADDEWAGWKELRAALLAMPAGTWTTYGDVAALIGTHAVAVGTHLASKVGLHGAYRVLTADGRISAGFRWPDGQRREDPRTLLEAEGVVFDSANRARRSHRLTTTDLATLLGKDLAEEAPPTQDGDTEERTAADRFEAQLRENQAPETVEGVLAMLRFWEQQGGHRAFGRAAETSCSPVLRVGGQLDSRTLWPLAIYPVTGTVEVVFQYLKRRPPFDDEPLRRELMARLNEIEGIDLAEAKLDLRPSFPVEVFADHSEEICAALEWFVHTVALAEARRPMPMDDEPDIA
;
A
#
# COMPACT_ATOMS: atom_id res chain seq x y z
N MET A 1 9.68 -1.20 -36.31
CA MET A 1 10.73 -2.01 -35.64
C MET A 1 11.25 -3.14 -36.54
N HIS A 2 12.56 -3.32 -36.57
CA HIS A 2 13.23 -4.48 -37.18
C HIS A 2 14.06 -5.19 -36.12
N ALA A 3 13.91 -6.51 -36.00
CA ALA A 3 14.70 -7.33 -35.08
C ALA A 3 15.55 -8.32 -35.88
N GLN A 4 16.83 -8.42 -35.55
CA GLN A 4 17.76 -9.38 -36.17
C GLN A 4 18.73 -9.96 -35.14
N GLU A 5 19.06 -11.24 -35.30
CA GLU A 5 20.10 -11.88 -34.51
C GLU A 5 21.49 -11.50 -35.05
N THR A 6 22.41 -11.11 -34.18
CA THR A 6 23.77 -10.69 -34.52
C THR A 6 24.76 -11.06 -33.41
N THR A 7 26.06 -10.90 -33.67
CA THR A 7 27.08 -10.99 -32.61
C THR A 7 27.49 -9.61 -32.14
N PHE A 8 28.04 -9.50 -30.93
CA PHE A 8 28.51 -8.22 -30.42
C PHE A 8 29.47 -7.52 -31.40
N SER A 9 30.45 -8.24 -31.96
CA SER A 9 31.41 -7.68 -32.91
C SER A 9 30.72 -7.11 -34.15
N LYS A 10 29.74 -7.83 -34.71
CA LYS A 10 28.99 -7.39 -35.90
C LYS A 10 28.09 -6.19 -35.60
N LEU A 11 27.53 -6.13 -34.39
CA LEU A 11 26.72 -5.00 -33.93
C LEU A 11 27.56 -3.70 -33.94
N VAL A 12 28.76 -3.75 -33.36
CA VAL A 12 29.57 -2.55 -33.09
C VAL A 12 30.50 -2.13 -34.23
N GLN A 13 30.85 -3.02 -35.16
CA GLN A 13 31.69 -2.70 -36.31
C GLN A 13 31.01 -1.70 -37.29
N GLY A 14 31.83 -0.92 -38.01
CA GLY A 14 31.40 0.02 -39.05
C GLY A 14 31.70 1.49 -38.72
N GLU A 15 30.96 2.44 -39.27
CA GLU A 15 30.97 3.86 -38.84
C GLU A 15 29.74 4.16 -37.98
N LYS A 16 29.64 3.45 -36.85
CA LYS A 16 28.55 3.56 -35.88
C LYS A 16 29.06 4.10 -34.55
N GLN A 17 28.21 4.83 -33.84
CA GLN A 17 28.40 5.18 -32.43
C GLN A 17 27.12 4.88 -31.65
N PHE A 18 27.27 4.28 -30.48
CA PHE A 18 26.19 3.99 -29.55
C PHE A 18 26.21 5.02 -28.44
N GLN A 19 25.17 5.82 -28.33
CA GLN A 19 25.03 6.85 -27.31
C GLN A 19 24.01 6.39 -26.28
N VAL A 20 24.45 6.26 -25.04
CA VAL A 20 23.56 6.04 -23.90
C VAL A 20 22.94 7.40 -23.54
N PRO A 21 21.61 7.54 -23.64
CA PRO A 21 20.94 8.79 -23.27
C PRO A 21 21.11 9.12 -21.78
N LEU A 22 21.08 10.41 -21.45
CA LEU A 22 21.25 10.92 -20.08
C LEU A 22 20.23 10.38 -19.08
N TYR A 23 19.05 10.02 -19.55
CA TYR A 23 17.99 9.50 -18.71
C TYR A 23 18.19 8.04 -18.29
N GLN A 24 19.06 7.30 -18.97
CA GLN A 24 19.36 5.94 -18.56
C GLN A 24 20.15 5.90 -17.25
N ARG A 25 19.98 4.82 -16.48
CA ARG A 25 20.76 4.62 -15.24
C ARG A 25 22.25 4.50 -15.55
N THR A 26 23.09 4.90 -14.61
CA THR A 26 24.54 4.65 -14.66
C THR A 26 24.85 3.16 -14.69
N TYR A 27 26.10 2.81 -14.99
CA TYR A 27 26.55 1.43 -14.94
C TYR A 27 26.43 0.86 -13.52
N SER A 28 25.67 -0.22 -13.39
CA SER A 28 25.21 -0.77 -12.11
C SER A 28 25.43 -2.27 -11.96
N TRP A 29 26.07 -2.94 -12.92
CA TRP A 29 26.44 -4.34 -12.74
C TRP A 29 27.51 -4.49 -11.67
N GLU A 30 27.28 -5.42 -10.75
CA GLU A 30 28.18 -5.74 -9.65
C GLU A 30 28.88 -7.07 -9.94
N ARG A 31 29.65 -7.55 -8.96
CA ARG A 31 30.47 -8.75 -9.13
C ARG A 31 29.65 -10.00 -9.48
N ALA A 32 28.40 -10.09 -9.02
CA ALA A 32 27.54 -11.24 -9.29
C ALA A 32 27.19 -11.34 -10.78
N GLU A 33 26.74 -10.25 -11.40
CA GLU A 33 26.39 -10.21 -12.82
C GLU A 33 27.63 -10.39 -13.71
N LEU A 34 28.76 -9.80 -13.31
CA LEU A 34 30.04 -9.96 -14.00
C LEU A 34 30.52 -11.41 -13.97
N LYS A 35 30.39 -12.08 -12.82
CA LYS A 35 30.75 -13.48 -12.66
C LYS A 35 29.84 -14.37 -13.50
N GLN A 36 28.53 -14.16 -13.50
CA GLN A 36 27.60 -14.94 -14.31
C GLN A 36 27.99 -14.88 -15.80
N LEU A 37 28.15 -13.66 -16.35
CA LEU A 37 28.58 -13.50 -17.75
C LEU A 37 29.91 -14.20 -18.02
N TRP A 38 30.84 -14.15 -17.07
CA TRP A 38 32.15 -14.77 -17.24
C TRP A 38 32.09 -16.30 -17.15
N ASP A 39 31.28 -16.86 -16.25
CA ASP A 39 31.03 -18.29 -16.15
C ASP A 39 30.42 -18.81 -17.48
N ASP A 40 29.45 -18.09 -18.06
CA ASP A 40 28.86 -18.41 -19.36
C ASP A 40 29.92 -18.40 -20.50
N VAL A 41 30.87 -17.46 -20.45
CA VAL A 41 32.00 -17.40 -21.40
C VAL A 41 32.94 -18.59 -21.21
N LEU A 42 33.24 -18.97 -19.97
CA LEU A 42 34.13 -20.10 -19.67
C LEU A 42 33.54 -21.43 -20.14
N GLU A 43 32.24 -21.64 -19.95
CA GLU A 43 31.54 -22.85 -20.44
C GLU A 43 31.72 -22.99 -21.97
N LEU A 44 31.55 -21.91 -22.73
CA LEU A 44 31.77 -21.91 -24.17
C LEU A 44 33.23 -22.14 -24.58
N VAL A 45 34.19 -21.62 -23.80
CA VAL A 45 35.63 -21.85 -24.03
C VAL A 45 35.99 -23.32 -23.82
N GLU A 46 35.43 -23.95 -22.78
CA GLU A 46 35.60 -25.37 -22.49
C GLU A 46 35.02 -26.24 -23.61
N ASP A 47 33.78 -25.96 -24.03
CA ASP A 47 33.11 -26.67 -25.13
C ASP A 47 33.89 -26.55 -26.45
N GLN A 48 34.33 -25.33 -26.80
CA GLN A 48 35.14 -25.08 -27.99
C GLN A 48 36.45 -25.87 -27.94
N SER A 49 37.09 -25.92 -26.78
CA SER A 49 38.35 -26.64 -26.56
C SER A 49 38.18 -28.16 -26.61
N ALA A 50 36.99 -28.66 -26.27
CA ALA A 50 36.62 -30.08 -26.35
C ALA A 50 36.29 -30.58 -27.77
N GLY A 51 36.27 -29.70 -28.78
CA GLY A 51 36.07 -30.05 -30.19
C GLY A 51 34.61 -30.11 -30.65
N SER A 52 33.67 -29.71 -29.79
CA SER A 52 32.27 -29.48 -30.16
C SER A 52 32.11 -28.00 -30.51
N PRO A 53 31.58 -27.61 -31.69
CA PRO A 53 31.25 -26.20 -31.93
C PRO A 53 30.05 -25.83 -31.05
N PRO A 54 30.22 -25.03 -29.97
CA PRO A 54 29.11 -24.74 -29.07
C PRO A 54 28.06 -23.89 -29.80
N PRO A 55 26.75 -24.08 -29.48
CA PRO A 55 25.74 -23.15 -29.93
C PRO A 55 26.04 -21.74 -29.41
N ALA A 56 25.66 -20.71 -30.16
CA ALA A 56 25.84 -19.34 -29.70
C ALA A 56 25.02 -19.10 -28.42
N HIS A 57 25.63 -18.50 -27.41
CA HIS A 57 24.97 -18.16 -26.16
C HIS A 57 24.21 -16.85 -26.29
N PHE A 58 22.92 -16.87 -25.94
CA PHE A 58 22.05 -15.71 -26.08
C PHE A 58 22.16 -14.76 -24.88
N LEU A 59 22.66 -13.54 -25.12
CA LEU A 59 22.83 -12.50 -24.10
C LEU A 59 21.63 -11.53 -23.99
N GLY A 60 20.51 -11.83 -24.64
CA GLY A 60 19.34 -10.95 -24.69
C GLY A 60 19.36 -9.99 -25.89
N SER A 61 18.53 -8.93 -25.81
CA SER A 61 18.37 -7.92 -26.86
C SER A 61 19.04 -6.57 -26.54
N VAL A 62 19.40 -5.82 -27.58
CA VAL A 62 19.80 -4.41 -27.51
C VAL A 62 18.84 -3.62 -28.37
N VAL A 63 18.23 -2.57 -27.81
CA VAL A 63 17.23 -1.77 -28.51
C VAL A 63 17.82 -0.41 -28.86
N LEU A 64 17.78 -0.08 -30.16
CA LEU A 64 18.43 1.08 -30.75
C LEU A 64 17.39 1.97 -31.43
N ALA A 65 17.54 3.28 -31.24
CA ALA A 65 16.80 4.29 -31.97
C ALA A 65 17.77 5.16 -32.79
N PRO A 66 17.41 5.56 -34.03
CA PRO A 66 18.26 6.45 -34.82
C PRO A 66 18.41 7.80 -34.11
N GLY A 67 19.65 8.22 -33.88
CA GLY A 67 19.98 9.56 -33.39
C GLY A 67 19.89 10.61 -34.51
N ARG A 68 19.89 11.90 -34.16
CA ARG A 68 19.95 12.98 -35.17
C ARG A 68 21.25 12.86 -35.97
N ILE A 69 21.12 12.80 -37.30
CA ILE A 69 22.27 12.80 -38.23
C ILE A 69 23.03 14.10 -38.03
N THR A 70 24.26 14.00 -37.52
CA THR A 70 25.19 15.13 -37.45
C THR A 70 25.94 15.28 -38.76
N ALA A 71 26.27 16.52 -39.14
CA ALA A 71 27.04 16.81 -40.35
C ALA A 71 28.41 16.10 -40.26
N GLY A 72 28.58 15.01 -41.00
CA GLY A 72 29.77 14.16 -40.91
C GLY A 72 29.59 12.70 -41.29
N GLY A 73 28.36 12.20 -41.46
CA GLY A 73 28.08 10.88 -42.04
C GLY A 73 28.16 9.67 -41.10
N MET A 74 28.49 9.86 -39.81
CA MET A 74 28.48 8.78 -38.81
C MET A 74 27.05 8.47 -38.36
N GLN A 75 26.70 7.18 -38.31
CA GLN A 75 25.40 6.74 -37.81
C GLN A 75 25.42 6.66 -36.27
N ARG A 76 24.71 7.57 -35.61
CA ARG A 76 24.52 7.55 -34.15
C ARG A 76 23.26 6.78 -33.78
N TRP A 77 23.40 5.85 -32.85
CA TRP A 77 22.32 5.04 -32.31
C TRP A 77 22.12 5.36 -30.83
N LEU A 78 20.93 5.83 -30.47
CA LEU A 78 20.53 5.96 -29.07
C LEU A 78 20.23 4.57 -28.51
N VAL A 79 20.90 4.21 -27.41
CA VAL A 79 20.68 2.94 -26.71
C VAL A 79 19.47 3.08 -25.80
N VAL A 80 18.34 2.50 -26.22
CA VAL A 80 17.06 2.52 -25.50
C VAL A 80 17.01 1.43 -24.42
N ASP A 81 17.58 0.27 -24.71
CA ASP A 81 17.75 -0.84 -23.76
C ASP A 81 18.98 -1.69 -24.13
N GLY A 82 19.51 -2.45 -23.17
CA GLY A 82 20.72 -3.27 -23.33
C GLY A 82 22.02 -2.52 -22.97
N GLN A 83 21.93 -1.32 -22.41
CA GLN A 83 23.08 -0.47 -22.11
C GLN A 83 24.12 -1.11 -21.17
N GLN A 84 23.67 -1.85 -20.14
CA GLN A 84 24.58 -2.48 -19.16
C GLN A 84 25.40 -3.57 -19.86
N ARG A 85 24.74 -4.43 -20.64
CA ARG A 85 25.36 -5.51 -21.42
C ARG A 85 26.36 -4.96 -22.45
N LEU A 86 25.96 -3.94 -23.20
CA LEU A 86 26.84 -3.29 -24.19
C LEU A 86 28.10 -2.70 -23.53
N THR A 87 27.94 -2.01 -22.40
CA THR A 87 29.05 -1.44 -21.63
C THR A 87 29.98 -2.53 -21.09
N THR A 88 29.43 -3.58 -20.47
CA THR A 88 30.22 -4.69 -19.91
C THR A 88 31.05 -5.40 -20.98
N LEU A 89 30.47 -5.69 -22.15
CA LEU A 89 31.19 -6.36 -23.24
C LEU A 89 32.34 -5.48 -23.78
N MET A 90 32.14 -4.17 -23.91
CA MET A 90 33.25 -3.26 -24.29
C MET A 90 34.37 -3.21 -23.24
N LEU A 91 34.04 -3.30 -21.95
CA LEU A 91 35.04 -3.37 -20.89
C LEU A 91 35.81 -4.69 -20.92
N ALA A 92 35.14 -5.82 -21.21
CA ALA A 92 35.80 -7.11 -21.42
C ALA A 92 36.78 -7.07 -22.61
N PHE A 93 36.37 -6.49 -23.75
CA PHE A 93 37.26 -6.29 -24.90
C PHE A 93 38.42 -5.33 -24.59
N SER A 94 38.19 -4.29 -23.78
CA SER A 94 39.26 -3.38 -23.33
C SER A 94 40.30 -4.12 -22.50
N ALA A 95 39.86 -4.98 -21.57
CA ALA A 95 40.76 -5.83 -20.78
C ALA A 95 41.52 -6.86 -21.64
N LEU A 96 40.84 -7.51 -22.59
CA LEU A 96 41.45 -8.47 -23.52
C LEU A 96 42.52 -7.80 -24.41
N ARG A 97 42.23 -6.60 -24.93
CA ARG A 97 43.21 -5.79 -25.66
C ARG A 97 44.46 -5.53 -24.82
N ASP A 98 44.29 -5.11 -23.57
CA ASP A 98 45.42 -4.78 -22.70
C ASP A 98 46.24 -6.01 -22.34
N ARG A 99 45.59 -7.17 -22.18
CA ARG A 99 46.26 -8.46 -22.04
C ARG A 99 47.08 -8.83 -23.28
N HIS A 100 46.54 -8.63 -24.48
CA HIS A 100 47.30 -8.80 -25.73
C HIS A 100 48.49 -7.84 -25.86
N ARG A 101 48.36 -6.59 -25.40
CA ARG A 101 49.49 -5.63 -25.37
C ARG A 101 50.58 -6.11 -24.41
N ALA A 102 50.21 -6.55 -23.20
CA ALA A 102 51.16 -7.03 -22.19
C ALA A 102 52.02 -8.21 -22.67
N ARG A 103 51.47 -9.08 -23.51
CA ARG A 103 52.19 -10.22 -24.12
C ARG A 103 52.91 -9.93 -25.44
N GLY A 104 52.93 -8.67 -25.90
CA GLY A 104 53.57 -8.28 -27.16
C GLY A 104 52.77 -8.61 -28.43
N ALA A 105 51.51 -9.06 -28.31
CA ALA A 105 50.62 -9.34 -29.44
C ALA A 105 49.96 -8.05 -30.00
N HIS A 106 50.79 -7.06 -30.35
CA HIS A 106 50.35 -5.72 -30.73
C HIS A 106 49.35 -5.68 -31.89
N LYS A 107 49.46 -6.60 -32.86
CA LYS A 107 48.51 -6.68 -33.99
C LYS A 107 47.11 -7.11 -33.55
N LYS A 108 47.01 -8.10 -32.63
CA LYS A 108 45.71 -8.53 -32.07
C LYS A 108 45.08 -7.41 -31.24
N ALA A 109 45.89 -6.73 -30.42
CA ALA A 109 45.43 -5.58 -29.64
C ALA A 109 44.94 -4.41 -30.53
N ALA A 110 45.69 -4.05 -31.58
CA ALA A 110 45.29 -3.00 -32.50
C ALA A 110 43.95 -3.35 -33.19
N ARG A 111 43.79 -4.61 -33.62
CA ARG A 111 42.54 -5.09 -34.23
C ARG A 111 41.32 -4.89 -33.30
N ILE A 112 41.42 -5.29 -32.03
CA ILE A 112 40.33 -5.11 -31.06
C ILE A 112 40.04 -3.63 -30.86
N HIS A 113 41.08 -2.81 -30.69
CA HIS A 113 40.93 -1.39 -30.45
C HIS A 113 40.22 -0.69 -31.62
N ASP A 114 40.74 -0.84 -32.83
CA ASP A 114 40.29 -0.10 -34.01
C ASP A 114 38.93 -0.58 -34.53
N LEU A 115 38.63 -1.88 -34.40
CA LEU A 115 37.37 -2.44 -34.92
C LEU A 115 36.21 -2.37 -33.93
N LEU A 116 36.48 -2.40 -32.61
CA LEU A 116 35.42 -2.56 -31.60
C LEU A 116 35.31 -1.39 -30.63
N LEU A 117 36.40 -0.70 -30.30
CA LEU A 117 36.41 0.29 -29.21
C LEU A 117 36.37 1.74 -29.69
N VAL A 118 37.00 2.04 -30.84
CA VAL A 118 37.14 3.42 -31.33
C VAL A 118 36.76 3.59 -32.80
N ASN A 119 36.47 4.83 -33.19
CA ASN A 119 36.32 5.34 -34.55
C ASN A 119 37.59 6.13 -34.90
N GLY A 120 38.63 5.47 -35.41
CA GLY A 120 39.98 6.05 -35.53
C GLY A 120 40.13 7.31 -36.41
N TYR A 121 39.13 7.65 -37.23
CA TYR A 121 39.13 8.86 -38.08
C TYR A 121 38.34 10.03 -37.49
N ARG A 122 37.97 9.97 -36.21
CA ARG A 122 37.10 10.94 -35.55
C ARG A 122 37.76 11.45 -34.27
N ASP A 123 37.45 12.70 -33.94
CA ASP A 123 38.00 13.43 -32.80
C ASP A 123 36.94 13.60 -31.69
N GLY A 124 37.41 13.94 -30.49
CA GLY A 124 36.53 14.23 -29.34
C GLY A 124 35.70 13.02 -28.92
N GLU A 125 34.43 13.24 -28.58
CA GLU A 125 33.54 12.15 -28.14
C GLU A 125 33.18 11.17 -29.27
N ASP A 126 33.22 11.62 -30.52
CA ASP A 126 32.95 10.81 -31.71
C ASP A 126 34.04 9.74 -31.95
N HIS A 127 35.19 9.89 -31.30
CA HIS A 127 36.25 8.89 -31.28
C HIS A 127 35.80 7.57 -30.64
N TYR A 128 34.88 7.58 -29.68
CA TYR A 128 34.51 6.37 -28.94
C TYR A 128 33.30 5.67 -29.55
N ARG A 129 33.37 4.33 -29.61
CA ARG A 129 32.28 3.50 -30.16
C ARG A 129 31.03 3.53 -29.30
N LEU A 130 31.20 3.56 -27.99
CA LEU A 130 30.14 3.73 -26.99
C LEU A 130 30.40 5.00 -26.20
N LEU A 131 29.37 5.80 -26.07
CA LEU A 131 29.33 6.95 -25.20
C LEU A 131 28.35 6.65 -24.07
N PRO A 132 28.81 6.17 -22.90
CA PRO A 132 27.94 5.89 -21.76
C PRO A 132 27.41 7.20 -21.14
N THR A 133 26.62 7.07 -20.07
CA THR A 133 26.13 8.24 -19.31
C THR A 133 27.28 9.14 -18.87
N GLN A 134 27.02 10.42 -18.64
CA GLN A 134 28.05 11.39 -18.22
C GLN A 134 28.83 10.93 -16.98
N ALA A 135 28.14 10.32 -16.01
CA ALA A 135 28.76 9.84 -14.77
C ALA A 135 29.80 8.73 -15.00
N ASP A 136 29.60 7.90 -16.04
CA ASP A 136 30.46 6.77 -16.36
C ASP A 136 31.51 7.09 -17.44
N ARG A 137 31.35 8.21 -18.18
CA ARG A 137 32.12 8.55 -19.39
C ARG A 137 33.61 8.65 -19.12
N ASP A 138 34.02 9.37 -18.08
CA ASP A 138 35.43 9.54 -17.76
C ASP A 138 36.09 8.21 -17.37
N ALA A 139 35.39 7.39 -16.57
CA ALA A 139 35.89 6.08 -16.16
C ALA A 139 35.97 5.11 -17.34
N PHE A 140 34.98 5.13 -18.24
CA PHE A 140 34.93 4.25 -19.41
C PHE A 140 35.99 4.62 -20.45
N THR A 141 36.10 5.90 -20.82
CA THR A 141 37.12 6.39 -21.76
C THR A 141 38.52 6.16 -21.22
N ALA A 142 38.74 6.32 -19.91
CA ALA A 142 40.01 5.97 -19.27
C ALA A 142 40.42 4.50 -19.51
N CYS A 143 39.47 3.56 -19.47
CA CYS A 143 39.70 2.15 -19.80
C CYS A 143 39.94 1.93 -21.30
N VAL A 144 39.20 2.62 -22.18
CA VAL A 144 39.40 2.53 -23.65
C VAL A 144 40.74 3.12 -24.07
N GLU A 145 41.26 4.14 -23.41
CA GLU A 145 42.57 4.74 -23.73
C GLU A 145 43.75 4.05 -23.03
N THR A 146 43.48 3.11 -22.13
CA THR A 146 44.51 2.55 -21.21
C THR A 146 45.23 3.67 -20.44
N SER A 147 44.49 4.71 -20.03
CA SER A 147 45.05 5.83 -19.28
C SER A 147 45.44 5.42 -17.85
N PRO A 148 46.24 6.21 -17.10
CA PRO A 148 46.54 5.93 -15.70
C PRO A 148 45.32 5.84 -14.76
N LYS A 149 44.15 6.34 -15.20
CA LYS A 149 42.89 6.27 -14.46
C LYS A 149 42.07 5.00 -14.79
N ALA A 150 42.53 4.17 -15.73
CA ALA A 150 41.87 2.91 -16.08
C ALA A 150 41.74 2.01 -14.85
N GLY A 151 40.55 1.47 -14.62
CA GLY A 151 40.29 0.70 -13.39
C GLY A 151 40.29 1.55 -12.12
N GLY A 152 39.83 2.81 -12.18
CA GLY A 152 39.59 3.67 -11.02
C GLY A 152 38.40 3.22 -10.12
N PRO A 153 38.01 4.02 -9.12
CA PRO A 153 36.86 3.70 -8.27
C PRO A 153 35.54 3.67 -9.06
N GLY A 154 34.51 3.01 -8.51
CA GLY A 154 33.20 2.85 -9.15
C GLY A 154 33.03 1.57 -9.98
N ASN A 155 31.80 1.33 -10.43
CA ASN A 155 31.41 0.06 -11.05
C ASN A 155 32.10 -0.20 -12.39
N VAL A 156 32.29 0.83 -13.23
CA VAL A 156 33.01 0.71 -14.51
C VAL A 156 34.44 0.24 -14.30
N GLY A 157 35.15 0.86 -13.36
CA GLY A 157 36.51 0.48 -13.01
C GLY A 157 36.57 -0.91 -12.37
N ALA A 158 35.59 -1.27 -11.53
CA ALA A 158 35.47 -2.59 -10.93
C ALA A 158 35.29 -3.70 -11.99
N ALA A 159 34.42 -3.49 -12.98
CA ALA A 159 34.22 -4.42 -14.09
C ALA A 159 35.48 -4.60 -14.94
N TYR A 160 36.17 -3.51 -15.30
CA TYR A 160 37.44 -3.60 -16.03
C TYR A 160 38.49 -4.41 -15.26
N ARG A 161 38.68 -4.14 -13.95
CA ARG A 161 39.62 -4.90 -13.10
C ARG A 161 39.23 -6.36 -12.97
N PHE A 162 37.93 -6.67 -12.89
CA PHE A 162 37.42 -8.04 -12.83
C PHE A 162 37.84 -8.83 -14.07
N PHE A 163 37.53 -8.34 -15.28
CA PHE A 163 37.91 -9.04 -16.51
C PHE A 163 39.42 -9.11 -16.71
N LEU A 164 40.15 -8.05 -16.37
CA LEU A 164 41.61 -8.06 -16.46
C LEU A 164 42.22 -9.13 -15.54
N GLY A 165 41.70 -9.27 -14.31
CA GLY A 165 42.10 -10.31 -13.37
C GLY A 165 41.75 -11.71 -13.89
N ALA A 166 40.51 -11.93 -14.29
CA ALA A 166 40.03 -13.21 -14.79
C ALA A 166 40.78 -13.68 -16.06
N LEU A 167 41.08 -12.77 -16.98
CA LEU A 167 41.90 -13.04 -18.17
C LEU A 167 43.35 -13.36 -17.82
N THR A 168 43.89 -12.74 -16.76
CA THR A 168 45.26 -13.01 -16.31
C THR A 168 45.34 -14.40 -15.67
N GLU A 169 44.43 -14.73 -14.75
CA GLU A 169 44.37 -16.03 -14.08
C GLU A 169 44.14 -17.19 -15.07
N GLY A 170 43.22 -17.00 -16.02
CA GLY A 170 42.95 -18.01 -17.05
C GLY A 170 44.10 -18.20 -18.03
N GLU A 171 44.80 -17.13 -18.43
CA GLU A 171 45.98 -17.24 -19.32
C GLU A 171 47.17 -17.90 -18.60
N GLU A 172 47.38 -17.64 -17.31
CA GLU A 172 48.41 -18.32 -16.51
C GLU A 172 48.19 -19.84 -16.46
N SER A 173 46.93 -20.28 -16.52
CA SER A 173 46.55 -21.69 -16.47
C SER A 173 46.48 -22.35 -17.85
N GLY A 174 45.94 -21.66 -18.86
CA GLY A 174 45.60 -22.22 -20.18
C GLY A 174 46.48 -21.73 -21.35
N GLY A 175 47.39 -20.78 -21.11
CA GLY A 175 48.32 -20.25 -22.11
C GLY A 175 47.68 -19.46 -23.26
N GLU A 176 48.44 -19.24 -24.33
CA GLU A 176 47.99 -18.41 -25.48
C GLU A 176 46.76 -18.99 -26.18
N ALA A 177 46.66 -20.32 -26.28
CA ALA A 177 45.53 -21.00 -26.90
C ALA A 177 44.20 -20.71 -26.18
N TRP A 178 44.23 -20.66 -24.84
CA TRP A 178 43.04 -20.33 -24.04
C TRP A 178 42.61 -18.87 -24.26
N ALA A 179 43.56 -17.93 -24.28
CA ALA A 179 43.24 -16.53 -24.52
C ALA A 179 42.68 -16.29 -25.93
N ASP A 180 43.14 -17.04 -26.92
CA ASP A 180 42.61 -17.00 -28.29
C ASP A 180 41.21 -17.65 -28.39
N ALA A 181 40.92 -18.68 -27.58
CA ALA A 181 39.58 -19.24 -27.44
C ALA A 181 38.61 -18.22 -26.81
N VAL A 182 39.02 -17.53 -25.74
CA VAL A 182 38.24 -16.43 -25.15
C VAL A 182 37.94 -15.33 -26.16
N GLU A 183 38.94 -14.90 -26.95
CA GLU A 183 38.72 -13.91 -28.02
C GLU A 183 37.68 -14.42 -29.03
N THR A 184 37.76 -15.70 -29.41
CA THR A 184 36.81 -16.31 -30.35
C THR A 184 35.40 -16.35 -29.79
N VAL A 185 35.24 -16.74 -28.52
CA VAL A 185 33.96 -16.78 -27.82
C VAL A 185 33.34 -15.39 -27.73
N LEU A 186 34.08 -14.42 -27.18
CA LEU A 186 33.61 -13.04 -27.02
C LEU A 186 33.21 -12.41 -28.36
N SER A 187 33.98 -12.67 -29.43
CA SER A 187 33.74 -12.07 -30.74
C SER A 187 32.65 -12.75 -31.57
N GLY A 188 32.49 -14.07 -31.42
CA GLY A 188 31.77 -14.91 -32.38
C GLY A 188 30.68 -15.82 -31.82
N LEU A 189 30.69 -16.13 -30.52
CA LEU A 189 29.75 -17.10 -29.92
C LEU A 189 28.76 -16.46 -28.94
N LEU A 190 28.85 -15.16 -28.70
CA LEU A 190 27.86 -14.40 -27.95
C LEU A 190 26.85 -13.76 -28.91
N SER A 191 25.61 -14.27 -28.90
CA SER A 191 24.49 -13.82 -29.72
C SER A 191 23.66 -12.75 -28.99
N ILE A 192 23.27 -11.71 -29.73
CA ILE A 192 22.44 -10.59 -29.27
C ILE A 192 21.36 -10.35 -30.33
N VAL A 193 20.14 -10.06 -29.89
CA VAL A 193 19.07 -9.58 -30.78
C VAL A 193 19.14 -8.06 -30.87
N GLU A 194 19.53 -7.52 -32.02
CA GLU A 194 19.46 -6.09 -32.34
C GLU A 194 18.03 -5.73 -32.73
N ILE A 195 17.40 -4.84 -31.96
CA ILE A 195 16.06 -4.30 -32.24
C ILE A 195 16.21 -2.83 -32.60
N THR A 196 15.93 -2.50 -33.86
CA THR A 196 16.05 -1.14 -34.38
C THR A 196 14.67 -0.52 -34.59
N ALA A 197 14.44 0.63 -33.93
CA ALA A 197 13.26 1.44 -34.15
C ALA A 197 13.26 2.03 -35.58
N ALA A 198 12.12 1.99 -36.26
CA ALA A 198 11.97 2.58 -37.58
C ALA A 198 11.87 4.12 -37.51
N GLU A 199 12.11 4.78 -38.65
CA GLU A 199 11.96 6.22 -38.77
C GLU A 199 10.47 6.59 -38.56
N GLY A 200 10.16 7.32 -37.48
CA GLY A 200 8.78 7.63 -37.06
C GLY A 200 8.22 6.73 -35.94
N ASP A 201 8.91 5.65 -35.56
CA ASP A 201 8.53 4.88 -34.37
C ASP A 201 8.62 5.76 -33.12
N ASN A 202 7.58 5.69 -32.28
CA ASN A 202 7.56 6.41 -31.02
C ASN A 202 8.46 5.69 -30.01
N VAL A 203 9.69 6.17 -29.86
CA VAL A 203 10.71 5.64 -28.92
C VAL A 203 10.15 5.53 -27.49
N TYR A 204 9.21 6.40 -27.09
CA TYR A 204 8.57 6.35 -25.79
C TYR A 204 7.73 5.09 -25.59
N ARG A 205 6.92 4.70 -26.59
CA ARG A 205 6.10 3.47 -26.52
C ARG A 205 6.96 2.21 -26.47
N ILE A 206 8.07 2.23 -27.20
CA ILE A 206 9.05 1.14 -27.22
C ILE A 206 9.69 0.97 -25.84
N PHE A 207 10.12 2.09 -25.26
CA PHE A 207 10.70 2.12 -23.91
C PHE A 207 9.69 1.66 -22.85
N GLU A 208 8.44 2.15 -22.91
CA GLU A 208 7.37 1.74 -21.99
C GLU A 208 7.04 0.25 -22.11
N SER A 209 6.93 -0.28 -23.32
CA SER A 209 6.56 -1.69 -23.53
C SER A 209 7.63 -2.66 -23.03
N ILE A 210 8.91 -2.31 -23.21
CA ILE A 210 10.04 -3.20 -22.87
C ILE A 210 10.32 -3.17 -21.36
N ASN A 211 10.20 -2.02 -20.70
CA ASN A 211 10.40 -1.94 -19.24
C ASN A 211 9.26 -2.56 -18.43
N ASN A 212 8.16 -2.94 -19.06
CA ASN A 212 7.04 -3.63 -18.41
C ASN A 212 7.28 -5.15 -18.24
N THR A 213 8.39 -5.69 -18.74
CA THR A 213 8.69 -7.15 -18.73
C THR A 213 9.98 -7.54 -17.99
N GLY A 214 10.43 -6.77 -16.99
CA GLY A 214 11.62 -7.08 -16.18
C GLY A 214 11.66 -6.40 -14.81
N VAL A 215 12.87 -6.29 -14.19
CA VAL A 215 13.06 -5.49 -12.95
C VAL A 215 12.67 -4.04 -13.24
N GLY A 216 11.49 -3.64 -12.77
CA GLY A 216 10.85 -2.39 -13.13
C GLY A 216 11.62 -1.17 -12.64
N LEU A 217 11.70 -0.13 -13.48
CA LEU A 217 12.15 1.20 -13.10
C LEU A 217 11.21 1.80 -12.04
N SER A 218 11.73 2.64 -11.14
CA SER A 218 10.89 3.38 -10.19
C SER A 218 9.97 4.35 -10.95
N GLN A 219 8.87 4.80 -10.33
CA GLN A 219 8.01 5.78 -10.99
C GLN A 219 8.73 7.09 -11.25
N SER A 220 9.66 7.47 -10.36
CA SER A 220 10.48 8.67 -10.52
C SER A 220 11.46 8.56 -11.68
N ASP A 221 12.03 7.38 -11.94
CA ASP A 221 12.88 7.13 -13.10
C ASP A 221 12.07 7.23 -14.40
N LEU A 222 10.85 6.68 -14.44
CA LEU A 222 9.99 6.82 -15.62
C LEU A 222 9.66 8.28 -15.92
N VAL A 223 9.39 9.09 -14.89
CA VAL A 223 9.15 10.53 -15.04
C VAL A 223 10.41 11.26 -15.51
N ARG A 224 11.59 10.97 -14.92
CA ARG A 224 12.88 11.49 -15.39
C ARG A 224 13.04 11.22 -16.88
N ASN A 225 12.85 9.97 -17.28
CA ASN A 225 13.12 9.54 -18.65
C ASN A 225 12.22 10.27 -19.64
N TYR A 226 10.93 10.36 -19.32
CA TYR A 226 9.99 11.12 -20.14
C TYR A 226 10.40 12.60 -20.28
N LEU A 227 10.71 13.27 -19.17
CA LEU A 227 11.13 14.69 -19.16
C LEU A 227 12.36 14.93 -20.06
N PHE A 228 13.41 14.12 -19.90
CA PHE A 228 14.66 14.31 -20.66
C PHE A 228 14.58 13.88 -22.12
N MET A 229 13.66 12.97 -22.46
CA MET A 229 13.34 12.69 -23.86
C MET A 229 12.66 13.89 -24.54
N CYS A 230 11.87 14.66 -23.79
CA CYS A 230 11.28 15.92 -24.26
C CYS A 230 12.25 17.12 -24.25
N LEU A 231 13.51 16.92 -23.86
CA LEU A 231 14.55 17.96 -23.82
C LEU A 231 15.74 17.62 -24.75
N PRO A 232 15.53 17.47 -26.07
CA PRO A 232 16.57 17.01 -26.99
C PRO A 232 17.75 17.98 -27.15
N THR A 233 17.58 19.27 -26.85
CA THR A 233 18.66 20.25 -26.97
C THR A 233 19.19 20.74 -25.62
N ARG A 234 18.32 20.90 -24.61
CA ARG A 234 18.66 21.43 -23.29
C ARG A 234 18.86 20.35 -22.22
N GLY A 235 18.60 19.09 -22.53
CA GLY A 235 18.60 17.98 -21.57
C GLY A 235 19.89 17.86 -20.76
N GLU A 236 21.05 18.05 -21.38
CA GLU A 236 22.35 18.01 -20.69
C GLU A 236 22.51 19.12 -19.64
N SER A 237 22.21 20.36 -20.01
CA SER A 237 22.29 21.49 -19.08
C SER A 237 21.26 21.37 -17.95
N VAL A 238 20.03 20.96 -18.27
CA VAL A 238 18.95 20.79 -17.29
C VAL A 238 19.28 19.66 -16.32
N TYR A 239 19.83 18.56 -16.83
CA TYR A 239 20.23 17.44 -15.99
C TYR A 239 21.29 17.86 -14.98
N ARG A 240 22.39 18.43 -15.46
CA ARG A 240 23.53 18.80 -14.60
C ARG A 240 23.19 19.90 -13.61
N ASN A 241 22.41 20.89 -14.02
CA ASN A 241 22.19 22.10 -13.22
C ASN A 241 20.95 22.02 -12.30
N LEU A 242 19.95 21.19 -12.64
CA LEU A 242 18.68 21.13 -11.91
C LEU A 242 18.39 19.71 -11.37
N TRP A 243 18.40 18.70 -12.24
CA TRP A 243 17.96 17.36 -11.84
C TRP A 243 18.96 16.62 -10.95
N LEU A 244 20.23 16.58 -11.34
CA LEU A 244 21.27 15.85 -10.61
C LEU A 244 21.44 16.39 -9.18
N PRO A 245 21.55 17.71 -8.93
CA PRO A 245 21.61 18.25 -7.57
C PRO A 245 20.38 17.88 -6.73
N MET A 246 19.18 17.94 -7.30
CA MET A 246 17.95 17.51 -6.63
C MET A 246 17.97 16.00 -6.30
N GLN A 247 18.43 15.16 -7.23
CA GLN A 247 18.52 13.72 -7.05
C GLN A 247 19.54 13.35 -5.96
N GLU A 248 20.68 14.03 -5.92
CA GLU A 248 21.70 13.85 -4.88
C GLU A 248 21.22 14.32 -3.51
N LEU A 249 20.49 15.44 -3.46
CA LEU A 249 19.93 15.99 -2.22
C LEU A 249 18.92 15.04 -1.57
N LEU A 250 18.03 14.45 -2.37
CA LEU A 250 16.91 13.65 -1.87
C LEU A 250 17.22 12.16 -1.74
N GLY A 251 18.07 11.62 -2.61
CA GLY A 251 18.16 10.19 -2.84
C GLY A 251 16.89 9.60 -3.48
N PRO A 252 16.89 8.30 -3.81
CA PRO A 252 15.84 7.70 -4.64
C PRO A 252 14.45 7.71 -3.99
N ALA A 253 14.37 7.35 -2.70
CA ALA A 253 13.09 7.25 -2.00
C ALA A 253 12.39 8.61 -1.82
N ASN A 254 13.14 9.66 -1.47
CA ASN A 254 12.54 10.99 -1.31
C ASN A 254 12.29 11.69 -2.64
N LEU A 255 13.03 11.35 -3.70
CA LEU A 255 12.72 11.82 -5.05
C LEU A 255 11.37 11.26 -5.53
N GLU A 256 11.10 9.96 -5.32
CA GLU A 256 9.80 9.37 -5.64
C GLU A 256 8.66 9.98 -4.80
N LEU A 257 8.91 10.22 -3.52
CA LEU A 257 7.98 10.95 -2.65
C LEU A 257 7.71 12.37 -3.16
N LEU A 258 8.74 13.11 -3.58
CA LEU A 258 8.61 14.47 -4.09
C LEU A 258 7.75 14.49 -5.36
N VAL A 259 8.03 13.62 -6.33
CA VAL A 259 7.28 13.57 -7.59
C VAL A 259 5.81 13.21 -7.35
N TRP A 260 5.51 12.42 -6.33
CA TRP A 260 4.13 12.18 -5.89
C TRP A 260 3.51 13.41 -5.20
N LEU A 261 4.21 14.04 -4.26
CA LEU A 261 3.74 15.25 -3.58
C LEU A 261 3.47 16.40 -4.56
N ASP A 262 4.29 16.52 -5.59
CA ASP A 262 4.15 17.49 -6.66
C ASP A 262 2.79 17.36 -7.37
N LEU A 263 2.32 16.14 -7.66
CA LEU A 263 0.97 15.92 -8.19
C LEU A 263 -0.12 16.38 -7.23
N VAL A 264 0.04 16.08 -5.93
CA VAL A 264 -0.96 16.40 -4.91
C VAL A 264 -1.06 17.91 -4.71
N VAL A 265 0.07 18.60 -4.56
CA VAL A 265 0.12 20.06 -4.40
C VAL A 265 -0.36 20.77 -5.66
N SER A 266 -0.14 20.19 -6.85
CA SER A 266 -0.68 20.68 -8.13
C SER A 266 -2.17 20.36 -8.34
N GLY A 267 -2.88 19.89 -7.31
CA GLY A 267 -4.34 19.75 -7.28
C GLY A 267 -4.88 18.33 -7.53
N ASN A 268 -4.04 17.34 -7.81
CA ASN A 268 -4.46 15.94 -7.94
C ASN A 268 -4.54 15.26 -6.56
N SER A 269 -5.59 15.59 -5.79
CA SER A 269 -5.79 15.01 -4.46
C SER A 269 -5.93 13.48 -4.46
N ARG A 270 -6.25 12.86 -5.62
CA ARG A 270 -6.48 11.42 -5.80
C ARG A 270 -5.23 10.66 -6.31
N ALA A 271 -4.09 11.33 -6.43
CA ALA A 271 -2.85 10.74 -6.93
C ALA A 271 -2.47 9.48 -6.14
N LYS A 272 -2.26 8.37 -6.84
CA LYS A 272 -1.77 7.11 -6.26
C LYS A 272 -0.27 6.97 -6.55
N GLN A 273 0.48 6.42 -5.60
CA GLN A 273 1.91 6.18 -5.79
C GLN A 273 2.20 5.22 -6.95
N SER A 274 1.34 4.23 -7.18
CA SER A 274 1.48 3.28 -8.30
C SER A 274 1.19 3.90 -9.68
N GLU A 275 0.65 5.11 -9.73
CA GLU A 275 0.20 5.77 -10.98
C GLU A 275 0.92 7.12 -11.20
N ILE A 276 1.99 7.40 -10.44
CA ILE A 276 2.74 8.67 -10.49
C ILE A 276 3.15 9.00 -11.92
N TYR A 277 3.77 8.05 -12.62
CA TYR A 277 4.25 8.27 -13.99
C TYR A 277 3.12 8.66 -14.93
N ARG A 278 2.03 7.88 -14.92
CA ARG A 278 0.87 8.11 -15.78
C ARG A 278 0.26 9.49 -15.54
N ASP A 279 0.10 9.87 -14.28
CA ASP A 279 -0.53 11.13 -13.89
C ASP A 279 0.40 12.34 -14.15
N GLN A 280 1.72 12.21 -13.92
CA GLN A 280 2.70 13.25 -14.25
C GLN A 280 2.83 13.44 -15.77
N LYS A 281 2.92 12.34 -16.53
CA LYS A 281 2.95 12.40 -18.00
C LYS A 281 1.75 13.16 -18.54
N LYS A 282 0.54 12.84 -18.06
CA LYS A 282 -0.69 13.54 -18.46
C LYS A 282 -0.64 15.05 -18.16
N ARG A 283 -0.02 15.46 -17.04
CA ARG A 283 0.16 16.86 -16.66
C ARG A 283 1.17 17.58 -17.56
N LEU A 284 2.25 16.90 -17.92
CA LEU A 284 3.40 17.48 -18.63
C LEU A 284 3.30 17.38 -20.16
N GLU A 285 2.50 16.45 -20.70
CA GLU A 285 2.33 16.22 -22.14
C GLU A 285 1.94 17.47 -22.95
N PRO A 286 1.07 18.38 -22.46
CA PRO A 286 0.79 19.65 -23.13
C PRO A 286 2.03 20.55 -23.32
N LEU A 287 3.07 20.38 -22.50
CA LEU A 287 4.32 21.15 -22.54
C LEU A 287 5.45 20.42 -23.30
N SER A 288 5.22 19.19 -23.77
CA SER A 288 6.26 18.30 -24.32
C SER A 288 7.04 18.85 -25.52
N ALA A 289 6.49 19.84 -26.23
CA ALA A 289 7.12 20.50 -27.37
C ALA A 289 7.88 21.80 -27.01
N ASP A 290 7.74 22.31 -25.78
CA ASP A 290 8.39 23.54 -25.32
C ASP A 290 9.45 23.22 -24.26
N GLU A 291 10.71 23.12 -24.69
CA GLU A 291 11.83 22.81 -23.79
C GLU A 291 12.00 23.86 -22.67
N SER A 292 11.61 25.13 -22.91
CA SER A 292 11.76 26.18 -21.89
C SER A 292 10.69 26.06 -20.81
N ALA A 293 9.46 25.71 -21.19
CA ALA A 293 8.37 25.44 -20.24
C ALA A 293 8.66 24.18 -19.40
N LEU A 294 9.18 23.11 -20.02
CA LEU A 294 9.58 21.91 -19.28
C LEU A 294 10.75 22.17 -18.32
N GLU A 295 11.74 22.96 -18.74
CA GLU A 295 12.82 23.37 -17.84
C GLU A 295 12.30 24.14 -16.63
N ALA A 296 11.30 25.02 -16.82
CA ALA A 296 10.66 25.73 -15.72
C ALA A 296 9.92 24.80 -14.76
N GLU A 297 9.24 23.75 -15.25
CA GLU A 297 8.62 22.71 -14.42
C GLU A 297 9.67 21.93 -13.61
N ILE A 298 10.80 21.56 -14.22
CA ILE A 298 11.90 20.88 -13.53
C ILE A 298 12.53 21.79 -12.48
N ALA A 299 12.69 23.08 -12.77
CA ALA A 299 13.19 24.06 -11.81
C ALA A 299 12.22 24.25 -10.62
N ALA A 300 10.90 24.26 -10.87
CA ALA A 300 9.90 24.31 -9.81
C ALA A 300 9.94 23.05 -8.93
N LEU A 301 10.08 21.88 -9.54
CA LEU A 301 10.25 20.61 -8.82
C LEU A 301 11.53 20.62 -7.97
N ALA A 302 12.64 21.11 -8.52
CA ALA A 302 13.89 21.28 -7.78
C ALA A 302 13.73 22.22 -6.57
N GLY A 303 13.04 23.35 -6.72
CA GLY A 303 12.72 24.23 -5.59
C GLY A 303 11.86 23.55 -4.51
N ARG A 304 10.96 22.64 -4.89
CA ARG A 304 10.19 21.81 -3.94
C ARG A 304 11.05 20.77 -3.23
N ALA A 305 12.18 20.34 -3.82
CA ALA A 305 13.11 19.43 -3.16
C ALA A 305 13.72 20.06 -1.90
N ASP A 306 14.17 21.32 -1.98
CA ASP A 306 14.68 22.06 -0.82
C ASP A 306 13.62 22.22 0.28
N ARG A 307 12.36 22.48 -0.11
CA ARG A 307 11.23 22.57 0.82
C ARG A 307 10.90 21.23 1.45
N LEU A 308 10.94 20.14 0.69
CA LEU A 308 10.79 18.80 1.25
C LEU A 308 11.89 18.50 2.27
N MET A 309 13.14 18.93 2.02
CA MET A 309 14.21 18.79 3.00
C MET A 309 13.96 19.58 4.29
N ARG A 310 13.31 20.76 4.24
CA ARG A 310 12.86 21.47 5.46
C ARG A 310 11.80 20.69 6.24
N ILE A 311 10.97 19.88 5.57
CA ILE A 311 9.99 19.01 6.24
C ILE A 311 10.67 17.78 6.87
N LEU A 312 11.60 17.15 6.14
CA LEU A 312 12.32 15.95 6.58
C LEU A 312 13.36 16.27 7.67
N GLU A 313 14.04 17.39 7.52
CA GLU A 313 15.07 17.93 8.42
C GLU A 313 14.69 19.35 8.85
N PRO A 314 13.77 19.49 9.84
CA PRO A 314 13.28 20.80 10.30
C PRO A 314 14.35 21.81 10.71
N GLU A 315 15.54 21.35 11.09
CA GLU A 315 16.71 22.19 11.42
C GLU A 315 17.13 23.12 10.27
N ARG A 316 16.78 22.76 9.02
CA ARG A 316 17.02 23.58 7.83
C ARG A 316 16.09 24.79 7.70
N GLU A 317 14.97 24.79 8.43
CA GLU A 317 14.02 25.90 8.42
C GLU A 317 14.60 27.14 9.11
N PRO A 318 14.74 28.28 8.40
CA PRO A 318 15.31 29.49 9.00
C PRO A 318 14.39 30.12 10.05
N ASP A 319 13.08 30.15 9.81
CA ASP A 319 12.14 30.80 10.73
C ASP A 319 11.92 29.94 11.99
N PRO A 320 12.14 30.49 13.20
CA PRO A 320 12.07 29.70 14.43
C PRO A 320 10.67 29.19 14.76
N GLN A 321 9.60 29.93 14.41
CA GLN A 321 8.23 29.51 14.71
C GLN A 321 7.79 28.38 13.78
N LEU A 322 8.10 28.51 12.49
CA LEU A 322 7.82 27.48 11.50
C LEU A 322 8.67 26.23 11.76
N ARG A 323 9.94 26.40 12.13
CA ARG A 323 10.82 25.31 12.53
C ARG A 323 10.24 24.53 13.69
N GLU A 324 9.79 25.20 14.76
CA GLU A 324 9.21 24.50 15.91
C GLU A 324 7.96 23.70 15.52
N ALA A 325 7.13 24.21 14.60
CA ALA A 325 5.97 23.50 14.09
C ALA A 325 6.34 22.24 13.29
N LEU A 326 7.34 22.35 12.40
CA LEU A 326 7.86 21.22 11.61
C LEU A 326 8.54 20.18 12.51
N GLU A 327 9.30 20.59 13.53
CA GLU A 327 9.90 19.69 14.52
C GLU A 327 8.85 18.90 15.31
N ARG A 328 7.72 19.53 15.67
CA ARG A 328 6.61 18.83 16.35
C ARG A 328 5.97 17.80 15.44
N LEU A 329 5.71 18.14 14.17
CA LEU A 329 5.13 17.22 13.19
C LEU A 329 6.08 16.08 12.80
N SER A 330 7.38 16.36 12.66
CA SER A 330 8.43 15.36 12.42
C SER A 330 8.50 14.38 13.60
N ARG A 331 8.53 14.89 14.84
CA ARG A 331 8.47 14.06 16.06
C ARG A 331 7.18 13.26 16.18
N TRP A 332 6.05 13.79 15.72
CA TRP A 332 4.78 13.04 15.70
C TRP A 332 4.86 11.82 14.78
N GLY A 333 5.54 11.98 13.65
CA GLY A 333 5.87 10.93 12.69
C GLY A 333 4.77 10.66 11.66
N GLY A 334 5.19 10.04 10.55
CA GLY A 334 4.34 9.76 9.38
C GLY A 334 4.29 10.92 8.38
N GLN A 335 3.82 10.63 7.17
CA GLN A 335 3.88 11.56 6.02
C GLN A 335 2.55 12.32 5.78
N THR A 336 1.55 12.12 6.63
CA THR A 336 0.18 12.65 6.44
C THR A 336 0.14 14.17 6.25
N HIS A 337 1.01 14.91 6.94
CA HIS A 337 1.05 16.37 6.91
C HIS A 337 1.87 16.93 5.73
N TYR A 338 2.62 16.10 5.01
CA TYR A 338 3.57 16.55 3.98
C TYR A 338 2.91 17.35 2.86
N PRO A 339 1.72 16.97 2.32
CA PRO A 339 1.07 17.78 1.29
C PRO A 339 0.75 19.21 1.74
N LEU A 340 0.26 19.36 2.98
CA LEU A 340 -0.04 20.68 3.53
C LEU A 340 1.24 21.47 3.80
N ALA A 341 2.24 20.84 4.42
CA ALA A 341 3.51 21.50 4.73
C ALA A 341 4.23 21.97 3.46
N LEU A 342 4.30 21.14 2.42
CA LEU A 342 4.93 21.52 1.15
C LEU A 342 4.17 22.65 0.45
N HIS A 343 2.83 22.60 0.43
CA HIS A 343 2.01 23.69 -0.12
C HIS A 343 2.20 25.01 0.64
N LEU A 344 2.27 24.98 1.98
CA LEU A 344 2.51 26.18 2.78
C LEU A 344 3.92 26.73 2.55
N LEU A 345 4.94 25.88 2.47
CA LEU A 345 6.32 26.29 2.18
C LEU A 345 6.46 26.90 0.79
N ASP A 346 5.76 26.37 -0.23
CA ASP A 346 5.70 26.99 -1.56
C ASP A 346 5.17 28.43 -1.48
N ARG A 347 4.13 28.67 -0.67
CA ARG A 347 3.54 30.00 -0.48
C ARG A 347 4.40 30.93 0.38
N VAL A 348 5.12 30.39 1.36
CA VAL A 348 6.06 31.18 2.20
C VAL A 348 7.24 31.65 1.35
N ASP A 349 7.87 30.75 0.59
CA ASP A 349 9.01 31.10 -0.26
C ASP A 349 8.60 31.96 -1.46
N GLY A 350 7.34 31.85 -1.90
CA GLY A 350 6.74 32.75 -2.89
C GLY A 350 6.27 34.09 -2.31
N GLU A 351 6.57 34.39 -1.04
CA GLU A 351 6.19 35.61 -0.30
C GLU A 351 4.67 35.88 -0.23
N ALA A 352 3.84 34.88 -0.54
CA ALA A 352 2.38 34.98 -0.49
C ALA A 352 1.81 34.78 0.91
N VAL A 353 2.60 34.20 1.83
CA VAL A 353 2.20 33.82 3.19
C VAL A 353 3.36 34.06 4.15
N THR A 354 3.08 34.54 5.35
CA THR A 354 4.12 34.69 6.38
C THR A 354 4.47 33.36 7.05
N ALA A 355 5.72 33.18 7.50
CA ALA A 355 6.14 31.98 8.22
C ALA A 355 5.29 31.74 9.50
N ALA A 356 4.87 32.81 10.19
CA ALA A 356 4.00 32.73 11.36
C ALA A 356 2.59 32.20 11.05
N GLU A 357 2.01 32.60 9.91
CA GLU A 357 0.72 32.06 9.46
C GLU A 357 0.84 30.59 9.05
N ALA A 358 1.91 30.22 8.34
CA ALA A 358 2.19 28.83 8.01
C ALA A 358 2.38 27.97 9.26
N ALA A 359 3.11 28.47 10.26
CA ALA A 359 3.29 27.80 11.55
C ALA A 359 1.96 27.60 12.29
N THR A 360 1.08 28.61 12.25
CA THR A 360 -0.27 28.52 12.83
C THR A 360 -1.14 27.49 12.09
N ALA A 361 -1.08 27.46 10.76
CA ALA A 361 -1.79 26.47 9.94
C ALA A 361 -1.33 25.04 10.27
N LEU A 362 -0.02 24.82 10.38
CA LEU A 362 0.56 23.53 10.80
C LEU A 362 0.21 23.16 12.24
N ALA A 363 0.07 24.14 13.14
CA ALA A 363 -0.41 23.89 14.51
C ALA A 363 -1.87 23.41 14.54
N TYR A 364 -2.74 23.88 13.62
CA TYR A 364 -4.08 23.32 13.47
C TYR A 364 -4.08 21.89 12.92
N ALA A 365 -3.19 21.58 11.99
CA ALA A 365 -2.97 20.20 11.53
C ALA A 365 -2.52 19.27 12.68
N GLU A 366 -1.54 19.72 13.48
CA GLU A 366 -1.11 19.01 14.69
C GLU A 366 -2.29 18.79 15.65
N SER A 367 -3.03 19.86 15.97
CA SER A 367 -4.20 19.78 16.83
C SER A 367 -5.26 18.81 16.32
N TYR A 368 -5.54 18.79 15.01
CA TYR A 368 -6.46 17.84 14.40
C TYR A 368 -6.02 16.39 14.64
N MET A 369 -4.74 16.08 14.46
CA MET A 369 -4.21 14.73 14.67
C MET A 369 -4.23 14.35 16.16
N VAL A 370 -3.82 15.25 17.05
CA VAL A 370 -3.76 14.99 18.50
C VAL A 370 -5.14 14.85 19.12
N ARG A 371 -6.09 15.74 18.80
CA ARG A 371 -7.46 15.67 19.32
C ARG A 371 -8.16 14.39 18.89
N ARG A 372 -7.91 13.91 17.67
CA ARG A 372 -8.42 12.61 17.19
C ARG A 372 -7.80 11.44 17.95
N LEU A 373 -6.53 11.52 18.33
CA LEU A 373 -5.91 10.53 19.20
C LEU A 373 -6.58 10.49 20.59
N PHE A 374 -6.83 11.65 21.22
CA PHE A 374 -7.59 11.69 22.48
C PHE A 374 -8.96 11.02 22.35
N ALA A 375 -9.71 11.37 21.30
CA ALA A 375 -11.02 10.79 21.01
C ALA A 375 -10.97 9.31 20.54
N GLY A 376 -9.78 8.69 20.44
CA GLY A 376 -9.61 7.30 20.01
C GLY A 376 -10.15 7.03 18.59
N LEU A 377 -10.08 8.03 17.71
CA LEU A 377 -10.56 7.92 16.33
C LEU A 377 -9.50 7.29 15.44
N SER A 378 -9.94 6.47 14.48
CA SER A 378 -9.05 5.81 13.51
C SER A 378 -8.30 6.82 12.65
N THR A 379 -7.04 6.53 12.31
CA THR A 379 -6.29 7.33 11.33
C THR A 379 -6.76 7.11 9.89
N THR A 380 -7.64 6.15 9.63
CA THR A 380 -8.22 5.87 8.30
C THR A 380 -8.85 7.13 7.71
N GLY A 381 -8.48 7.46 6.47
CA GLY A 381 -8.99 8.64 5.76
C GLY A 381 -8.31 9.96 6.11
N SER A 382 -7.40 10.01 7.09
CA SER A 382 -6.68 11.26 7.44
C SER A 382 -5.81 11.74 6.28
N ASN A 383 -5.06 10.83 5.62
CA ASN A 383 -4.26 11.18 4.43
C ASN A 383 -5.10 11.86 3.35
N ARG A 384 -6.35 11.42 3.16
CA ARG A 384 -7.25 12.02 2.17
C ARG A 384 -7.63 13.45 2.51
N VAL A 385 -7.84 13.77 3.79
CA VAL A 385 -8.11 15.14 4.26
C VAL A 385 -6.94 16.06 3.91
N PHE A 386 -5.71 15.64 4.18
CA PHE A 386 -4.52 16.45 3.91
C PHE A 386 -4.18 16.56 2.42
N MET A 387 -4.44 15.52 1.61
CA MET A 387 -4.27 15.58 0.15
C MET A 387 -5.31 16.49 -0.53
N GLU A 388 -6.47 16.72 0.08
CA GLU A 388 -7.51 17.62 -0.45
C GLU A 388 -7.21 19.10 -0.14
N MET A 389 -6.40 19.38 0.88
CA MET A 389 -6.12 20.75 1.34
C MET A 389 -5.46 21.66 0.29
N PRO A 390 -4.35 21.29 -0.39
CA PRO A 390 -3.67 22.23 -1.30
C PRO A 390 -4.61 22.87 -2.32
N ARG A 391 -5.49 22.06 -2.93
CA ARG A 391 -6.50 22.51 -3.91
C ARG A 391 -7.57 23.44 -3.31
N GLU A 392 -7.95 23.22 -2.05
CA GLU A 392 -9.04 23.94 -1.41
C GLU A 392 -8.59 25.27 -0.80
N LEU A 393 -7.31 25.35 -0.38
CA LEU A 393 -6.73 26.52 0.29
C LEU A 393 -6.29 27.65 -0.67
N GLU A 394 -6.22 27.39 -1.98
CA GLU A 394 -5.89 28.41 -2.99
C GLU A 394 -6.93 29.54 -3.06
N LYS A 395 -8.13 29.33 -2.50
CA LYS A 395 -9.27 30.26 -2.61
C LYS A 395 -9.34 31.29 -1.47
N ASP A 396 -8.42 31.22 -0.51
CA ASP A 396 -8.48 31.99 0.73
C ASP A 396 -7.21 32.84 0.95
N ASP A 397 -7.41 34.07 1.42
CA ASP A 397 -6.34 35.05 1.68
C ASP A 397 -5.47 34.66 2.89
N SER A 398 -6.06 34.04 3.94
CA SER A 398 -5.32 33.56 5.12
C SER A 398 -5.25 32.03 5.19
N PRO A 399 -4.07 31.40 5.01
CA PRO A 399 -3.93 29.95 5.04
C PRO A 399 -4.28 29.32 6.39
N ALA A 400 -3.97 30.02 7.50
CA ALA A 400 -4.25 29.52 8.83
C ALA A 400 -5.76 29.39 9.08
N GLU A 401 -6.51 30.43 8.72
CA GLU A 401 -7.97 30.40 8.80
C GLU A 401 -8.58 29.39 7.83
N ALA A 402 -8.04 29.31 6.62
CA ALA A 402 -8.48 28.37 5.60
C ALA A 402 -8.30 26.90 6.04
N VAL A 403 -7.14 26.56 6.61
CA VAL A 403 -6.89 25.23 7.19
C VAL A 403 -7.85 24.94 8.34
N ARG A 404 -8.00 25.90 9.27
CA ARG A 404 -8.92 25.73 10.40
C ARG A 404 -10.36 25.52 9.93
N ARG A 405 -10.80 26.30 8.95
CA ARG A 405 -12.12 26.21 8.31
C ARG A 405 -12.32 24.85 7.64
N PHE A 406 -11.37 24.44 6.81
CA PHE A 406 -11.41 23.17 6.09
C PHE A 406 -11.54 21.97 7.03
N LEU A 407 -10.71 21.93 8.08
CA LEU A 407 -10.74 20.87 9.09
C LEU A 407 -12.03 20.88 9.93
N SER A 408 -12.67 22.04 10.10
CA SER A 408 -13.92 22.20 10.87
C SER A 408 -15.17 21.75 10.11
N ARG A 409 -15.08 21.45 8.80
CA ARG A 409 -16.25 21.10 7.95
C ARG A 409 -16.98 19.83 8.42
N ASN A 410 -16.29 18.89 9.05
CA ASN A 410 -16.86 17.59 9.44
C ASN A 410 -17.18 17.56 10.94
N LYS A 411 -18.48 17.50 11.29
CA LYS A 411 -18.93 17.36 12.69
C LYS A 411 -19.08 15.90 13.16
N THR A 412 -19.15 14.94 12.25
CA THR A 412 -19.33 13.51 12.55
C THR A 412 -18.52 12.62 11.59
N GLY A 413 -18.39 11.33 11.92
CA GLY A 413 -17.72 10.33 11.09
C GLY A 413 -16.19 10.34 11.19
N ALA A 414 -15.53 9.56 10.33
CA ALA A 414 -14.08 9.32 10.39
C ALA A 414 -13.20 10.58 10.25
N ARG A 415 -13.73 11.69 9.71
CA ARG A 415 -12.98 12.93 9.46
C ARG A 415 -13.21 14.03 10.52
N VAL A 416 -14.00 13.76 11.56
CA VAL A 416 -14.33 14.76 12.58
C VAL A 416 -13.08 15.35 13.26
N TRP A 417 -13.09 16.66 13.49
CA TRP A 417 -12.15 17.34 14.38
C TRP A 417 -12.81 17.49 15.77
N PRO A 418 -12.34 16.75 16.81
CA PRO A 418 -13.01 16.79 18.11
C PRO A 418 -13.02 18.17 18.75
N GLY A 419 -14.20 18.59 19.20
CA GLY A 419 -14.41 19.80 19.98
C GLY A 419 -13.83 19.71 21.40
N ASP A 420 -13.82 20.83 22.07
CA ASP A 420 -13.27 21.00 23.42
C ASP A 420 -13.91 20.08 24.46
N GLU A 421 -15.24 19.96 24.44
CA GLU A 421 -15.97 19.08 25.37
C GLU A 421 -15.68 17.60 25.10
N ALA A 422 -15.63 17.21 23.82
CA ALA A 422 -15.31 15.84 23.43
C ALA A 422 -13.89 15.43 23.86
N VAL A 423 -12.93 16.37 23.83
CA VAL A 423 -11.56 16.12 24.29
C VAL A 423 -11.52 15.97 25.82
N ARG A 424 -12.24 16.81 26.57
CA ARG A 424 -12.31 16.71 28.04
C ARG A 424 -12.88 15.37 28.49
N GLU A 425 -14.03 15.01 27.93
CA GLU A 425 -14.67 13.72 28.20
C GLU A 425 -13.74 12.56 27.82
N ALA A 426 -13.13 12.61 26.63
CA ALA A 426 -12.24 11.54 26.17
C ALA A 426 -11.01 11.35 27.06
N ILE A 427 -10.40 12.43 27.56
CA ILE A 427 -9.24 12.38 28.46
C ILE A 427 -9.61 11.72 29.80
N ARG A 428 -10.84 11.97 30.27
CA ARG A 428 -11.37 11.44 31.52
C ARG A 428 -11.73 9.96 31.45
N THR A 429 -12.36 9.52 30.35
CA THR A 429 -13.01 8.20 30.31
C THR A 429 -12.39 7.20 29.35
N ARG A 430 -11.59 7.61 28.36
CA ARG A 430 -11.07 6.68 27.34
C ARG A 430 -9.71 6.09 27.74
N PRO A 431 -9.44 4.83 27.35
CA PRO A 431 -8.15 4.19 27.58
C PRO A 431 -7.10 4.69 26.56
N PHE A 432 -6.64 5.94 26.73
CA PHE A 432 -5.64 6.61 25.88
C PHE A 432 -4.43 5.73 25.54
N TYR A 433 -3.93 4.94 26.50
CA TYR A 433 -2.77 4.07 26.30
C TYR A 433 -2.97 3.02 25.18
N LYS A 434 -4.23 2.62 24.91
CA LYS A 434 -4.57 1.62 23.88
C LYS A 434 -4.65 2.17 22.46
N PHE A 435 -4.59 3.49 22.27
CA PHE A 435 -4.74 4.13 20.96
C PHE A 435 -3.44 4.80 20.49
N GLY A 436 -3.29 4.91 19.16
CA GLY A 436 -2.12 5.51 18.52
C GLY A 436 -0.85 4.67 18.57
N ARG A 437 0.24 5.22 18.04
CA ARG A 437 1.58 4.63 18.12
C ARG A 437 2.25 5.03 19.45
N SER A 438 3.20 4.22 19.91
CA SER A 438 3.96 4.49 21.15
C SER A 438 4.58 5.89 21.17
N ASN A 439 5.25 6.26 20.09
CA ASN A 439 5.84 7.60 19.93
C ASN A 439 4.80 8.73 20.00
N GLN A 440 3.60 8.55 19.43
CA GLN A 440 2.56 9.60 19.47
C GLN A 440 2.07 9.83 20.90
N ARG A 441 1.83 8.76 21.68
CA ARG A 441 1.47 8.87 23.11
C ARG A 441 2.57 9.59 23.90
N PHE A 442 3.82 9.24 23.62
CA PHE A 442 4.98 9.89 24.21
C PHE A 442 5.03 11.39 23.88
N GLN A 443 4.85 11.78 22.61
CA GLN A 443 4.87 13.20 22.21
C GLN A 443 3.74 14.01 22.85
N VAL A 444 2.54 13.43 23.03
CA VAL A 444 1.44 14.10 23.76
C VAL A 444 1.85 14.37 25.21
N LEU A 445 2.35 13.38 25.93
CA LEU A 445 2.78 13.54 27.32
C LEU A 445 3.97 14.50 27.43
N ARG A 446 4.93 14.43 26.49
CA ARG A 446 6.04 15.38 26.40
C ARG A 446 5.53 16.81 26.22
N ARG A 447 4.57 17.05 25.31
CA ARG A 447 4.03 18.39 25.08
C ARG A 447 3.25 18.93 26.28
N LEU A 448 2.56 18.05 27.02
CA LEU A 448 1.92 18.40 28.29
C LEU A 448 2.95 18.76 29.36
N GLU A 449 4.07 18.02 29.46
CA GLU A 449 5.18 18.34 30.37
C GLU A 449 5.83 19.70 30.00
N GLU A 450 6.17 19.91 28.73
CA GLU A 450 6.75 21.17 28.23
C GLU A 450 5.84 22.39 28.56
N SER A 451 4.52 22.18 28.67
CA SER A 451 3.57 23.24 29.03
C SER A 451 3.71 23.79 30.45
N TYR A 452 4.40 23.07 31.35
CA TYR A 452 4.68 23.55 32.71
C TYR A 452 5.77 24.63 32.74
N ARG A 453 6.53 24.82 31.65
CA ARG A 453 7.60 25.83 31.53
C ARG A 453 8.56 25.81 32.72
N ALA A 454 9.11 24.64 33.02
CA ALA A 454 10.13 24.49 34.05
C ALA A 454 11.33 25.43 33.76
N SER A 455 11.92 25.98 34.82
CA SER A 455 13.07 26.88 34.72
C SER A 455 14.30 26.21 34.10
N GLU A 456 14.43 24.90 34.28
CA GLU A 456 15.42 24.05 33.62
C GLU A 456 14.70 23.04 32.71
N PRO A 457 14.87 23.10 31.38
CA PRO A 457 14.20 22.19 30.47
C PRO A 457 14.81 20.78 30.55
N VAL A 458 13.95 19.76 30.50
CA VAL A 458 14.37 18.37 30.49
C VAL A 458 15.00 18.01 29.14
N ASP A 459 16.18 17.39 29.17
CA ASP A 459 16.81 16.80 27.98
C ASP A 459 16.17 15.44 27.66
N TYR A 460 15.11 15.47 26.84
CA TYR A 460 14.38 14.27 26.43
C TYR A 460 15.20 13.29 25.59
N ALA A 461 16.28 13.75 24.93
CA ALA A 461 17.14 12.87 24.13
C ALA A 461 18.02 11.99 25.03
N ARG A 462 18.52 12.55 26.13
CA ARG A 462 19.34 11.81 27.11
C ARG A 462 18.52 11.04 28.14
N ALA A 463 17.33 11.53 28.49
CA ALA A 463 16.56 10.99 29.61
C ALA A 463 15.93 9.60 29.35
N GLN A 464 15.96 9.07 28.12
CA GLN A 464 15.39 7.75 27.75
C GLN A 464 14.00 7.48 28.35
N LEU A 465 13.16 8.51 28.37
CA LEU A 465 11.85 8.46 28.99
C LEU A 465 10.89 7.57 28.20
N THR A 466 10.02 6.87 28.90
CA THR A 466 8.95 6.06 28.33
C THR A 466 7.63 6.36 29.05
N VAL A 467 6.51 5.94 28.46
CA VAL A 467 5.19 6.10 29.07
C VAL A 467 5.00 5.08 30.19
N GLU A 468 4.63 5.55 31.37
CA GLU A 468 4.49 4.74 32.59
C GLU A 468 3.10 4.90 33.23
N HIS A 469 2.65 3.83 33.87
CA HIS A 469 1.39 3.73 34.61
C HIS A 469 1.60 3.99 36.09
N VAL A 470 1.00 5.04 36.65
CA VAL A 470 1.09 5.29 38.10
C VAL A 470 0.34 4.19 38.86
N LEU A 471 -0.97 4.05 38.62
CA LEU A 471 -1.75 2.86 38.96
C LEU A 471 -1.32 1.72 38.00
N PRO A 472 -0.68 0.64 38.48
CA PRO A 472 -0.05 -0.35 37.62
C PRO A 472 -1.05 -1.17 36.79
N GLN A 473 -0.60 -1.69 35.64
CA GLN A 473 -1.39 -2.63 34.82
C GLN A 473 -1.65 -3.96 35.51
N ARG A 474 -0.72 -4.42 36.36
CA ARG A 474 -0.86 -5.62 37.19
C ARG A 474 -0.76 -5.22 38.67
N PRO A 475 -1.80 -4.60 39.24
CA PRO A 475 -1.76 -4.06 40.59
C PRO A 475 -1.59 -5.17 41.64
N ALA A 476 -0.85 -4.88 42.71
CA ALA A 476 -0.86 -5.69 43.93
C ALA A 476 -2.15 -5.47 44.75
N GLN A 477 -2.49 -6.38 45.65
CA GLN A 477 -3.73 -6.36 46.45
C GLN A 477 -4.02 -4.99 47.12
N GLN A 478 -2.99 -4.33 47.65
CA GLN A 478 -3.12 -3.01 48.30
C GLN A 478 -3.75 -1.93 47.41
N TRP A 479 -3.57 -2.03 46.09
CA TRP A 479 -4.22 -1.12 45.15
C TRP A 479 -5.72 -1.42 45.03
N PHE A 480 -6.12 -2.69 45.04
CA PHE A 480 -7.53 -3.07 45.04
C PHE A 480 -8.21 -2.69 46.35
N ASP A 481 -7.51 -2.79 47.48
CA ASP A 481 -8.03 -2.35 48.77
C ASP A 481 -8.33 -0.83 48.75
N LEU A 482 -7.43 -0.02 48.16
CA LEU A 482 -7.65 1.42 47.95
C LEU A 482 -8.84 1.69 47.02
N LEU A 483 -8.94 0.95 45.91
CA LEU A 483 -10.03 1.13 44.94
C LEU A 483 -11.39 0.66 45.48
N ALA A 484 -11.41 -0.30 46.39
CA ALA A 484 -12.61 -0.76 47.07
C ALA A 484 -13.25 0.33 47.94
N GLU A 485 -12.45 1.21 48.53
CA GLU A 485 -12.94 2.38 49.29
C GLU A 485 -13.65 3.41 48.39
N GLU A 486 -13.38 3.40 47.08
CA GLU A 486 -13.90 4.35 46.10
C GLU A 486 -14.86 3.73 45.08
N ALA A 487 -15.19 2.45 45.25
CA ALA A 487 -16.16 1.75 44.43
C ALA A 487 -17.59 2.19 44.79
N GLU A 488 -18.42 2.38 43.77
CA GLU A 488 -19.85 2.64 43.96
C GLU A 488 -20.61 1.35 44.32
N ASP A 489 -21.84 1.46 44.85
CA ASP A 489 -22.65 0.30 45.20
C ASP A 489 -22.83 -0.66 44.00
N GLY A 490 -22.35 -1.90 44.14
CA GLY A 490 -22.40 -2.91 43.09
C GLY A 490 -21.24 -2.89 42.09
N GLN A 491 -20.27 -1.99 42.25
CA GLN A 491 -19.04 -1.94 41.45
C GLN A 491 -17.90 -2.67 42.15
N SER A 492 -17.16 -3.51 41.44
CA SER A 492 -15.97 -4.19 41.95
C SER A 492 -14.70 -3.33 41.82
N PRO A 493 -13.68 -3.51 42.69
CA PRO A 493 -12.39 -2.83 42.55
C PRO A 493 -11.69 -3.09 41.21
N ASP A 494 -11.89 -4.28 40.63
CA ASP A 494 -11.40 -4.65 39.30
C ASP A 494 -12.05 -3.82 38.19
N GLU A 495 -13.35 -3.55 38.27
CA GLU A 495 -14.03 -2.68 37.31
C GLU A 495 -13.55 -1.24 37.43
N VAL A 496 -13.33 -0.74 38.64
CA VAL A 496 -12.74 0.61 38.85
C VAL A 496 -11.32 0.67 38.27
N HIS A 497 -10.50 -0.36 38.48
CA HIS A 497 -9.16 -0.45 37.89
C HIS A 497 -9.21 -0.43 36.37
N ALA A 498 -10.07 -1.25 35.77
CA ALA A 498 -10.21 -1.36 34.32
C ALA A 498 -10.62 -0.03 33.65
N LEU A 499 -11.42 0.80 34.33
CA LEU A 499 -11.84 2.12 33.87
C LEU A 499 -10.70 3.15 33.92
N LEU A 500 -9.77 3.05 34.87
CA LEU A 500 -8.78 4.09 35.15
C LEU A 500 -7.39 3.78 34.59
N VAL A 501 -6.99 2.51 34.57
CA VAL A 501 -5.60 2.12 34.40
C VAL A 501 -4.98 2.67 33.11
N HIS A 502 -5.74 2.76 32.02
CA HIS A 502 -5.24 3.22 30.73
C HIS A 502 -5.61 4.67 30.37
N THR A 503 -6.26 5.42 31.27
CA THR A 503 -6.66 6.81 31.00
C THR A 503 -5.48 7.77 31.09
N LEU A 504 -5.55 8.91 30.40
CA LEU A 504 -4.45 9.88 30.38
C LEU A 504 -4.12 10.41 31.79
N GLY A 505 -5.14 10.56 32.64
CA GLY A 505 -4.98 10.97 34.04
C GLY A 505 -4.07 10.04 34.86
N ASN A 506 -3.92 8.77 34.47
CA ASN A 506 -3.06 7.79 35.13
C ASN A 506 -1.66 7.64 34.50
N LEU A 507 -1.39 8.31 33.37
CA LEU A 507 -0.15 8.14 32.62
C LEU A 507 0.85 9.26 32.88
N THR A 508 2.14 8.91 32.93
CA THR A 508 3.24 9.87 33.02
C THR A 508 4.45 9.42 32.20
N LEU A 509 5.53 10.20 32.21
CA LEU A 509 6.82 9.84 31.64
C LEU A 509 7.80 9.44 32.75
N SER A 510 8.59 8.39 32.51
CA SER A 510 9.64 7.95 33.44
C SER A 510 10.79 7.24 32.73
N ALA A 511 12.00 7.35 33.29
CA ALA A 511 13.19 6.60 32.93
C ALA A 511 13.38 5.34 33.81
N ASP A 512 12.65 5.27 34.92
CA ASP A 512 12.86 4.31 36.02
C ASP A 512 11.73 3.27 36.09
N ASN A 513 11.16 2.84 34.96
CA ASN A 513 10.01 1.91 34.94
C ASN A 513 10.26 0.62 35.74
N ALA A 514 11.48 0.07 35.66
CA ALA A 514 11.86 -1.12 36.42
C ALA A 514 11.79 -0.90 37.95
N ARG A 515 12.09 0.32 38.43
CA ARG A 515 12.01 0.67 39.85
C ARG A 515 10.60 1.02 40.29
N LEU A 516 9.77 1.58 39.41
CA LEU A 516 8.37 1.88 39.72
C LEU A 516 7.55 0.59 39.83
N SER A 517 7.63 -0.29 38.83
CA SER A 517 7.02 -1.63 38.82
C SER A 517 5.55 -1.62 39.31
N ASN A 518 5.09 -2.73 39.91
CA ASN A 518 3.77 -2.86 40.53
C ASN A 518 3.76 -2.45 42.01
N HIS A 519 4.74 -1.64 42.45
CA HIS A 519 4.86 -1.27 43.85
C HIS A 519 3.66 -0.43 44.34
N PRO A 520 3.38 -0.43 45.65
CA PRO A 520 2.38 0.44 46.26
C PRO A 520 2.69 1.93 46.00
N PHE A 521 1.66 2.77 45.99
CA PHE A 521 1.79 4.19 45.67
C PHE A 521 2.89 4.88 46.48
N ARG A 522 2.97 4.62 47.79
CA ARG A 522 4.01 5.20 48.67
C ARG A 522 5.44 5.00 48.15
N ARG A 523 5.76 3.82 47.63
CA ARG A 523 7.07 3.54 47.05
C ARG A 523 7.26 4.26 45.72
N LYS A 524 6.21 4.36 44.90
CA LYS A 524 6.24 5.15 43.67
C LYS A 524 6.44 6.63 43.96
N GLN A 525 5.84 7.18 45.01
CA GLN A 525 6.04 8.58 45.42
C GLN A 525 7.50 8.89 45.70
N GLU A 526 8.20 8.05 46.47
CA GLU A 526 9.64 8.24 46.78
C GLU A 526 10.49 8.33 45.50
N ILE A 527 10.14 7.55 44.47
CA ILE A 527 10.83 7.56 43.18
C ILE A 527 10.46 8.82 42.38
N LEU A 528 9.16 9.10 42.28
CA LEU A 528 8.63 10.21 41.47
C LEU A 528 8.96 11.60 42.06
N ASP A 529 9.14 11.73 43.38
CA ASP A 529 9.50 12.98 44.04
C ASP A 529 10.91 13.46 43.62
N SER A 530 11.80 12.52 43.30
CA SER A 530 13.15 12.81 42.81
C SER A 530 13.21 13.15 41.31
N SER A 531 12.08 13.10 40.61
CA SER A 531 12.01 13.33 39.16
C SER A 531 12.14 14.82 38.80
N ALA A 532 12.88 15.10 37.72
CA ALA A 532 12.94 16.43 37.11
C ALA A 532 11.61 16.84 36.42
N LEU A 533 10.76 15.86 36.05
CA LEU A 533 9.47 16.09 35.42
C LEU A 533 8.43 16.64 36.42
N ARG A 534 7.82 17.78 36.09
CA ARG A 534 6.79 18.44 36.90
C ARG A 534 5.55 17.59 37.05
N MET A 535 5.12 16.87 36.00
CA MET A 535 4.00 15.92 36.12
C MET A 535 4.24 14.87 37.21
N ASN A 536 5.47 14.37 37.35
CA ASN A 536 5.82 13.37 38.37
C ASN A 536 5.79 13.97 39.78
N GLN A 537 6.28 15.21 39.95
CA GLN A 537 6.23 15.92 41.23
C GLN A 537 4.78 16.18 41.68
N VAL A 538 3.89 16.52 40.74
CA VAL A 538 2.44 16.72 41.04
C VAL A 538 1.79 15.40 41.49
N ILE A 539 2.17 14.28 40.87
CA ILE A 539 1.74 12.94 41.29
C ILE A 539 2.28 12.62 42.68
N ALA A 540 3.59 12.80 42.91
CA ALA A 540 4.25 12.47 44.17
C ALA A 540 3.70 13.26 45.37
N ALA A 541 3.23 14.49 45.16
CA ALA A 541 2.64 15.34 46.18
C ALA A 541 1.26 14.87 46.69
N GLN A 542 0.58 13.95 45.99
CA GLN A 542 -0.71 13.42 46.45
C GLN A 542 -0.54 12.49 47.64
N LYS A 543 -1.51 12.46 48.56
CA LYS A 543 -1.45 11.55 49.72
C LYS A 543 -1.76 10.09 49.36
N ARG A 544 -2.50 9.87 48.29
CA ARG A 544 -2.96 8.59 47.76
C ARG A 544 -3.18 8.72 46.24
N TRP A 545 -3.47 7.61 45.57
CA TRP A 545 -3.66 7.60 44.11
C TRP A 545 -4.80 6.67 43.69
N GLY A 546 -6.03 7.12 43.89
CA GLY A 546 -7.26 6.40 43.52
C GLY A 546 -7.99 7.03 42.33
N ARG A 547 -9.26 6.69 42.18
CA ARG A 547 -10.20 7.25 41.21
C ARG A 547 -10.29 8.77 41.31
N ALA A 548 -10.40 9.30 42.53
CA ALA A 548 -10.54 10.73 42.74
C ALA A 548 -9.34 11.52 42.20
N GLU A 549 -8.11 11.09 42.51
CA GLU A 549 -6.89 11.78 42.09
C GLU A 549 -6.62 11.60 40.58
N VAL A 550 -6.90 10.42 40.02
CA VAL A 550 -6.77 10.18 38.58
C VAL A 550 -7.73 11.07 37.78
N LEU A 551 -8.99 11.20 38.20
CA LEU A 551 -9.98 12.05 37.53
C LEU A 551 -9.65 13.54 37.69
N ALA A 552 -9.24 13.99 38.88
CA ALA A 552 -8.83 15.37 39.09
C ALA A 552 -7.63 15.76 38.22
N ARG A 553 -6.63 14.86 38.08
CA ARG A 553 -5.52 15.08 37.16
C ARG A 553 -5.97 15.04 35.70
N ALA A 554 -6.91 14.16 35.34
CA ALA A 554 -7.45 14.12 33.99
C ALA A 554 -8.09 15.47 33.61
N ASP A 555 -8.86 16.07 34.51
CA ASP A 555 -9.49 17.39 34.30
C ASP A 555 -8.41 18.50 34.11
N GLU A 556 -7.35 18.52 34.93
CA GLU A 556 -6.23 19.48 34.76
C GLU A 556 -5.52 19.30 33.41
N LEU A 557 -5.21 18.05 33.04
CA LEU A 557 -4.57 17.73 31.77
C LEU A 557 -5.46 18.09 30.58
N ALA A 558 -6.77 17.92 30.71
CA ALA A 558 -7.71 18.28 29.65
C ALA A 558 -7.74 19.79 29.40
N ASP A 559 -7.75 20.59 30.47
CA ASP A 559 -7.67 22.05 30.36
C ASP A 559 -6.36 22.53 29.73
N ARG A 560 -5.24 21.85 30.01
CA ARG A 560 -3.97 22.12 29.31
C ARG A 560 -4.05 21.69 27.85
N ALA A 561 -4.60 20.52 27.57
CA ALA A 561 -4.69 19.97 26.22
C ALA A 561 -5.49 20.89 25.29
N VAL A 562 -6.64 21.40 25.71
CA VAL A 562 -7.46 22.27 24.85
C VAL A 562 -6.79 23.62 24.53
N ARG A 563 -5.90 24.11 25.40
CA ARG A 563 -5.09 25.32 25.15
C ARG A 563 -3.92 25.05 24.21
N LEU A 564 -3.27 23.90 24.35
CA LEU A 564 -2.12 23.51 23.51
C LEU A 564 -2.54 23.16 22.09
N TRP A 565 -3.70 22.51 21.94
CA TRP A 565 -4.24 22.07 20.66
C TRP A 565 -5.59 22.73 20.45
N PRO A 566 -5.70 23.84 19.71
CA PRO A 566 -6.98 24.54 19.50
C PRO A 566 -8.01 23.73 18.72
N GLY A 567 -9.30 23.86 19.07
CA GLY A 567 -10.39 23.11 18.47
C GLY A 567 -10.95 23.68 17.15
N PRO A 568 -11.93 22.98 16.55
CA PRO A 568 -12.65 23.45 15.37
C PRO A 568 -13.37 24.79 15.64
N ILE A 569 -13.80 25.45 14.57
CA ILE A 569 -14.66 26.64 14.64
C ILE A 569 -16.07 26.19 15.04
N GLU A 570 -16.57 26.69 16.17
CA GLU A 570 -17.93 26.38 16.63
C GLU A 570 -18.99 26.95 15.68
N GLY A 571 -20.12 26.25 15.54
CA GLY A 571 -21.25 26.71 14.73
C GLY A 571 -21.08 26.59 13.21
N MET A 572 -19.88 26.33 12.69
CA MET A 572 -19.66 26.20 11.24
C MET A 572 -20.29 24.92 10.69
N VAL A 573 -21.39 25.06 9.95
CA VAL A 573 -22.02 24.02 9.13
C VAL A 573 -22.12 24.60 7.73
N HIS A 574 -21.54 23.94 6.73
CA HIS A 574 -22.03 24.17 5.37
C HIS A 574 -23.40 23.52 5.27
N ALA A 575 -24.42 24.34 5.01
CA ALA A 575 -25.81 23.90 4.92
C ALA A 575 -26.09 22.94 3.74
N ASP A 576 -25.15 22.80 2.80
CA ASP A 576 -25.43 22.16 1.51
C ASP A 576 -24.60 20.91 1.16
N ASP A 577 -23.61 20.51 1.98
CA ASP A 577 -22.88 19.26 1.74
C ASP A 577 -23.34 18.19 2.72
N GLU A 578 -24.43 17.52 2.37
CA GLU A 578 -24.81 16.29 3.04
C GLU A 578 -23.64 15.30 2.93
N TRP A 579 -23.00 15.01 4.08
CA TRP A 579 -21.86 14.10 4.16
C TRP A 579 -22.07 12.89 3.27
N ALA A 580 -21.09 12.56 2.41
CA ALA A 580 -21.22 11.51 1.41
C ALA A 580 -21.69 10.17 2.00
N GLY A 581 -21.35 9.89 3.27
CA GLY A 581 -21.84 8.71 3.98
C GLY A 581 -23.35 8.70 4.23
N TRP A 582 -24.02 9.86 4.34
CA TRP A 582 -25.49 9.93 4.40
C TRP A 582 -26.14 9.68 3.03
N LYS A 583 -25.49 10.13 1.96
CA LYS A 583 -25.91 9.76 0.59
C LYS A 583 -25.79 8.25 0.39
N GLU A 584 -24.73 7.65 0.91
CA GLU A 584 -24.50 6.22 0.86
C GLU A 584 -25.47 5.42 1.74
N LEU A 585 -25.77 5.89 2.96
CA LEU A 585 -26.82 5.32 3.81
C LEU A 585 -28.15 5.30 3.07
N ARG A 586 -28.54 6.41 2.44
CA ARG A 586 -29.79 6.47 1.68
C ARG A 586 -29.81 5.48 0.53
N ALA A 587 -28.71 5.41 -0.23
CA ALA A 587 -28.59 4.44 -1.31
C ALA A 587 -28.70 3.01 -0.78
N ALA A 588 -28.08 2.71 0.37
CA ALA A 588 -28.12 1.38 0.98
C ALA A 588 -29.55 1.02 1.41
N LEU A 589 -30.23 1.90 2.15
CA LEU A 589 -31.62 1.66 2.58
C LEU A 589 -32.59 1.51 1.40
N LEU A 590 -32.36 2.23 0.30
CA LEU A 590 -33.15 2.10 -0.93
C LEU A 590 -32.86 0.79 -1.67
N ALA A 591 -31.61 0.30 -1.64
CA ALA A 591 -31.19 -0.92 -2.30
C ALA A 591 -31.55 -2.19 -1.51
N MET A 592 -31.87 -2.08 -0.21
CA MET A 592 -32.29 -3.22 0.61
C MET A 592 -33.58 -3.85 0.04
N PRO A 593 -33.58 -5.16 -0.27
CA PRO A 593 -34.79 -5.85 -0.70
C PRO A 593 -35.79 -6.01 0.46
N ALA A 594 -37.08 -6.06 0.15
CA ALA A 594 -38.13 -6.35 1.13
C ALA A 594 -37.90 -7.73 1.77
N GLY A 595 -38.21 -7.86 3.06
CA GLY A 595 -38.00 -9.10 3.82
C GLY A 595 -36.61 -9.22 4.45
N THR A 596 -35.79 -8.17 4.38
CA THR A 596 -34.48 -8.08 5.02
C THR A 596 -34.39 -6.96 6.03
N TRP A 597 -33.43 -7.09 6.95
CA TRP A 597 -33.10 -6.06 7.94
C TRP A 597 -31.59 -5.94 8.09
N THR A 598 -31.11 -4.87 8.71
CA THR A 598 -29.67 -4.69 9.02
C THR A 598 -29.51 -4.04 10.39
N THR A 599 -28.28 -3.87 10.87
CA THR A 599 -28.03 -3.24 12.17
C THR A 599 -27.52 -1.81 12.05
N TYR A 600 -27.73 -1.00 13.09
CA TYR A 600 -27.06 0.30 13.20
C TYR A 600 -25.53 0.17 13.10
N GLY A 601 -24.97 -0.96 13.57
CA GLY A 601 -23.54 -1.26 13.46
C GLY A 601 -23.10 -1.53 12.03
N ASP A 602 -23.85 -2.34 11.27
CA ASP A 602 -23.54 -2.66 9.87
C ASP A 602 -23.62 -1.42 8.98
N VAL A 603 -24.68 -0.62 9.14
CA VAL A 603 -24.83 0.65 8.41
C VAL A 603 -23.71 1.62 8.79
N ALA A 604 -23.35 1.69 10.08
CA ALA A 604 -22.26 2.53 10.53
C ALA A 604 -20.91 2.11 9.97
N ALA A 605 -20.64 0.81 9.90
CA ALA A 605 -19.43 0.26 9.31
C ALA A 605 -19.38 0.53 7.80
N LEU A 606 -20.51 0.37 7.08
CA LEU A 606 -20.63 0.65 5.65
C LEU A 606 -20.23 2.09 5.32
N ILE A 607 -20.79 3.07 6.04
CA ILE A 607 -20.64 4.48 5.70
C ILE A 607 -19.49 5.16 6.45
N GLY A 608 -18.79 4.44 7.34
CA GLY A 608 -17.64 4.96 8.09
C GLY A 608 -18.01 5.92 9.23
N THR A 609 -19.04 5.58 10.00
CA THR A 609 -19.49 6.31 11.21
C THR A 609 -19.69 5.36 12.41
N HIS A 610 -20.42 5.79 13.43
CA HIS A 610 -20.82 4.98 14.59
C HIS A 610 -22.34 4.80 14.67
N ALA A 611 -22.78 3.68 15.25
CA ALA A 611 -24.20 3.27 15.34
C ALA A 611 -25.12 4.35 15.93
N VAL A 612 -24.65 5.09 16.94
CA VAL A 612 -25.42 6.18 17.57
C VAL A 612 -25.72 7.30 16.57
N ALA A 613 -24.73 7.70 15.76
CA ALA A 613 -24.92 8.75 14.76
C ALA A 613 -25.90 8.34 13.66
N VAL A 614 -25.88 7.07 13.25
CA VAL A 614 -26.88 6.48 12.35
C VAL A 614 -28.26 6.60 12.98
N GLY A 615 -28.41 6.16 14.24
CA GLY A 615 -29.67 6.26 14.98
C GLY A 615 -30.23 7.68 15.05
N THR A 616 -29.39 8.66 15.39
CA THR A 616 -29.79 10.07 15.42
C THR A 616 -30.21 10.56 14.04
N HIS A 617 -29.46 10.23 12.98
CA HIS A 617 -29.79 10.65 11.61
C HIS A 617 -31.12 10.05 11.14
N LEU A 618 -31.33 8.75 11.36
CA LEU A 618 -32.57 8.05 11.01
C LEU A 618 -33.78 8.62 11.75
N ALA A 619 -33.60 9.07 13.00
CA ALA A 619 -34.67 9.65 13.81
C ALA A 619 -34.97 11.12 13.46
N SER A 620 -34.00 11.88 12.93
CA SER A 620 -34.16 13.32 12.66
C SER A 620 -34.47 13.67 11.20
N LYS A 621 -34.11 12.81 10.24
CA LYS A 621 -34.20 13.14 8.81
C LYS A 621 -35.51 12.66 8.20
N VAL A 622 -36.35 13.62 7.79
CA VAL A 622 -37.61 13.35 7.07
C VAL A 622 -37.32 12.79 5.67
N GLY A 623 -38.16 11.85 5.21
CA GLY A 623 -38.11 11.30 3.85
C GLY A 623 -37.12 10.15 3.64
N LEU A 624 -36.53 9.58 4.70
CA LEU A 624 -35.70 8.38 4.59
C LEU A 624 -36.56 7.12 4.44
N HIS A 625 -36.46 6.50 3.26
CA HIS A 625 -37.10 5.21 2.99
C HIS A 625 -36.37 4.07 3.72
N GLY A 626 -37.11 3.04 4.18
CA GLY A 626 -36.52 1.83 4.76
C GLY A 626 -35.88 1.97 6.15
N ALA A 627 -35.99 3.12 6.82
CA ALA A 627 -35.35 3.36 8.13
C ALA A 627 -35.77 2.36 9.23
N TYR A 628 -36.99 1.82 9.16
CA TYR A 628 -37.51 0.79 10.07
C TYR A 628 -36.82 -0.58 9.91
N ARG A 629 -36.07 -0.79 8.83
CA ARG A 629 -35.29 -2.03 8.60
C ARG A 629 -33.93 -2.02 9.31
N VAL A 630 -33.61 -0.97 10.06
CA VAL A 630 -32.36 -0.86 10.84
C VAL A 630 -32.66 -1.16 12.32
N LEU A 631 -32.17 -2.31 12.78
CA LEU A 631 -32.41 -2.86 14.11
C LEU A 631 -31.15 -2.81 14.99
N THR A 632 -31.32 -3.16 16.26
CA THR A 632 -30.23 -3.40 17.20
C THR A 632 -29.42 -4.64 16.81
N ALA A 633 -28.22 -4.79 17.37
CA ALA A 633 -27.30 -5.89 17.01
C ALA A 633 -27.88 -7.30 17.28
N ASP A 634 -28.80 -7.40 18.24
CA ASP A 634 -29.53 -8.60 18.62
C ASP A 634 -30.86 -8.77 17.87
N GLY A 635 -31.17 -7.91 16.89
CA GLY A 635 -32.33 -8.04 16.02
C GLY A 635 -33.62 -7.46 16.59
N ARG A 636 -33.56 -6.61 17.62
CA ARG A 636 -34.73 -5.92 18.18
C ARG A 636 -34.92 -4.54 17.58
N ILE A 637 -36.16 -4.10 17.47
CA ILE A 637 -36.49 -2.71 17.18
C ILE A 637 -36.03 -1.85 18.35
N SER A 638 -35.29 -0.77 18.07
CA SER A 638 -34.79 0.13 19.11
C SER A 638 -35.96 0.76 19.87
N ALA A 639 -35.90 0.76 21.21
CA ALA A 639 -36.88 1.46 22.05
C ALA A 639 -36.94 2.97 21.78
N GLY A 640 -35.89 3.53 21.16
CA GLY A 640 -35.82 4.93 20.75
C GLY A 640 -36.30 5.20 19.31
N PHE A 641 -36.77 4.20 18.57
CA PHE A 641 -37.22 4.40 17.18
C PHE A 641 -38.44 5.34 17.14
N ARG A 642 -38.39 6.34 16.25
CA ARG A 642 -39.51 7.26 15.99
C ARG A 642 -39.51 7.66 14.51
N TRP A 643 -40.71 7.86 13.96
CA TRP A 643 -40.88 8.41 12.62
C TRP A 643 -40.52 9.90 12.60
N PRO A 644 -39.58 10.34 11.73
CA PRO A 644 -39.09 11.73 11.75
C PRO A 644 -40.14 12.78 11.37
N ASP A 645 -41.17 12.39 10.62
CA ASP A 645 -42.26 13.28 10.19
C ASP A 645 -43.30 13.55 11.29
N GLY A 646 -43.26 12.78 12.39
CA GLY A 646 -44.22 12.87 13.50
C GLY A 646 -45.68 12.54 13.14
N GLN A 647 -45.97 12.22 11.87
CA GLN A 647 -47.32 11.93 11.37
C GLN A 647 -47.55 10.43 11.21
N ARG A 648 -46.52 9.67 10.81
CA ARG A 648 -46.60 8.21 10.74
C ARG A 648 -46.63 7.60 12.15
N ARG A 649 -47.52 6.63 12.35
CA ARG A 649 -47.71 5.90 13.63
C ARG A 649 -47.73 4.38 13.46
N GLU A 650 -47.36 3.90 12.29
CA GLU A 650 -47.26 2.47 12.00
C GLU A 650 -46.19 1.83 12.91
N ASP A 651 -46.48 0.65 13.44
CA ASP A 651 -45.51 -0.14 14.18
C ASP A 651 -44.46 -0.70 13.20
N PRO A 652 -43.16 -0.38 13.38
CA PRO A 652 -42.08 -0.93 12.58
C PRO A 652 -42.11 -2.46 12.47
N ARG A 653 -42.57 -3.15 13.52
CA ARG A 653 -42.69 -4.61 13.52
C ARG A 653 -43.69 -5.08 12.48
N THR A 654 -44.90 -4.51 12.48
CA THR A 654 -45.95 -4.89 11.53
C THR A 654 -45.51 -4.67 10.09
N LEU A 655 -44.73 -3.61 9.83
CA LEU A 655 -44.15 -3.36 8.51
C LEU A 655 -43.11 -4.42 8.13
N LEU A 656 -42.21 -4.78 9.05
CA LEU A 656 -41.20 -5.82 8.81
C LEU A 656 -41.83 -7.19 8.59
N GLU A 657 -42.83 -7.55 9.38
CA GLU A 657 -43.59 -8.81 9.22
C GLU A 657 -44.36 -8.83 7.90
N ALA A 658 -44.98 -7.72 7.49
CA ALA A 658 -45.64 -7.59 6.19
C ALA A 658 -44.67 -7.70 5.00
N GLU A 659 -43.40 -7.36 5.22
CA GLU A 659 -42.32 -7.57 4.24
C GLU A 659 -41.74 -8.99 4.25
N GLY A 660 -42.13 -9.84 5.20
CA GLY A 660 -41.66 -11.21 5.33
C GLY A 660 -40.51 -11.42 6.32
N VAL A 661 -40.17 -10.43 7.17
CA VAL A 661 -39.21 -10.63 8.26
C VAL A 661 -39.87 -11.39 9.41
N VAL A 662 -39.32 -12.54 9.77
CA VAL A 662 -39.82 -13.38 10.86
C VAL A 662 -39.18 -12.97 12.19
N PHE A 663 -39.97 -12.93 13.27
CA PHE A 663 -39.51 -12.66 14.63
C PHE A 663 -39.64 -13.90 15.53
N ASP A 664 -38.70 -14.07 16.47
CA ASP A 664 -38.77 -15.11 17.50
C ASP A 664 -39.68 -14.70 18.68
N SER A 665 -39.89 -15.64 19.60
CA SER A 665 -40.71 -15.43 20.82
C SER A 665 -40.13 -14.37 21.77
N ALA A 666 -38.87 -13.97 21.61
CA ALA A 666 -38.18 -12.93 22.36
C ALA A 666 -38.11 -11.58 21.61
N ASN A 667 -38.94 -11.42 20.57
CA ASN A 667 -39.05 -10.25 19.69
C ASN A 667 -37.77 -9.87 18.96
N ARG A 668 -36.94 -10.87 18.59
CA ARG A 668 -35.76 -10.68 17.76
C ARG A 668 -36.05 -11.12 16.34
N ALA A 669 -35.74 -10.27 15.37
CA ALA A 669 -35.78 -10.62 13.96
C ALA A 669 -34.79 -11.76 13.68
N ARG A 670 -35.19 -12.73 12.87
CA ARG A 670 -34.34 -13.87 12.52
C ARG A 670 -33.05 -13.40 11.86
N ARG A 671 -31.92 -13.92 12.33
CA ARG A 671 -30.58 -13.50 11.88
C ARG A 671 -30.30 -13.81 10.42
N SER A 672 -30.91 -14.85 9.85
CA SER A 672 -30.74 -15.19 8.44
C SER A 672 -31.29 -14.12 7.48
N HIS A 673 -32.23 -13.29 7.94
CA HIS A 673 -32.76 -12.14 7.20
C HIS A 673 -31.88 -10.88 7.34
N ARG A 674 -30.79 -10.94 8.12
CA ARG A 674 -29.87 -9.81 8.32
C ARG A 674 -28.96 -9.62 7.11
N LEU A 675 -28.82 -8.38 6.68
CA LEU A 675 -27.79 -7.90 5.76
C LEU A 675 -26.60 -7.39 6.56
N THR A 676 -25.45 -8.00 6.33
CA THR A 676 -24.17 -7.57 6.89
C THR A 676 -23.64 -6.32 6.18
N THR A 677 -22.57 -5.74 6.71
CA THR A 677 -21.85 -4.63 6.05
C THR A 677 -21.44 -5.00 4.61
N THR A 678 -20.99 -6.24 4.39
CA THR A 678 -20.57 -6.75 3.09
C THR A 678 -21.75 -6.92 2.13
N ASP A 679 -22.89 -7.41 2.63
CA ASP A 679 -24.13 -7.50 1.85
C ASP A 679 -24.58 -6.11 1.37
N LEU A 680 -24.57 -5.12 2.26
CA LEU A 680 -24.94 -3.74 1.93
C LEU A 680 -23.97 -3.10 0.91
N ALA A 681 -22.67 -3.36 1.04
CA ALA A 681 -21.67 -2.87 0.08
C ALA A 681 -21.89 -3.50 -1.32
N THR A 682 -22.22 -4.79 -1.36
CA THR A 682 -22.55 -5.52 -2.59
C THR A 682 -23.78 -4.93 -3.28
N LEU A 683 -24.85 -4.64 -2.51
CA LEU A 683 -26.05 -3.97 -3.03
C LEU A 683 -25.76 -2.59 -3.64
N LEU A 684 -24.68 -1.93 -3.22
CA LEU A 684 -24.22 -0.65 -3.76
C LEU A 684 -23.24 -0.79 -4.93
N GLY A 685 -22.95 -2.01 -5.40
CA GLY A 685 -21.98 -2.26 -6.48
C GLY A 685 -20.51 -2.04 -6.07
N LYS A 686 -20.22 -2.07 -4.76
CA LYS A 686 -18.86 -1.98 -4.22
C LYS A 686 -18.31 -3.39 -3.96
N ASP A 687 -18.07 -4.14 -5.03
CA ASP A 687 -17.56 -5.51 -4.92
C ASP A 687 -16.12 -5.48 -4.32
N LEU A 688 -15.93 -6.18 -3.19
CA LEU A 688 -14.61 -6.70 -2.80
C LEU A 688 -14.22 -7.78 -3.82
N ALA A 689 -12.94 -7.84 -4.19
CA ALA A 689 -12.43 -8.75 -5.22
C ALA A 689 -13.05 -10.17 -5.08
N GLU A 690 -13.60 -10.71 -6.18
CA GLU A 690 -14.07 -12.10 -6.23
C GLU A 690 -12.86 -13.02 -6.02
N GLU A 691 -12.58 -13.41 -4.78
CA GLU A 691 -11.64 -14.50 -4.51
C GLU A 691 -12.30 -15.80 -4.96
N ALA A 692 -11.94 -16.25 -6.17
CA ALA A 692 -12.12 -17.64 -6.55
C ALA A 692 -11.27 -18.51 -5.59
N PRO A 693 -11.77 -19.68 -5.16
CA PRO A 693 -10.96 -20.61 -4.41
C PRO A 693 -9.68 -20.91 -5.19
N PRO A 694 -8.51 -20.91 -4.55
CA PRO A 694 -7.25 -21.19 -5.24
C PRO A 694 -7.31 -22.56 -5.92
N THR A 695 -6.84 -22.64 -7.16
CA THR A 695 -6.58 -23.91 -7.85
C THR A 695 -5.39 -24.60 -7.19
N GLN A 696 -5.45 -25.93 -7.05
CA GLN A 696 -4.35 -26.73 -6.49
C GLN A 696 -3.08 -26.54 -7.34
N ASP A 697 -2.08 -25.86 -6.79
CA ASP A 697 -0.70 -25.91 -7.29
C ASP A 697 0.22 -26.26 -6.12
N GLY A 698 0.99 -27.35 -6.31
CA GLY A 698 2.29 -27.60 -5.68
C GLY A 698 2.32 -27.86 -4.18
N ASP A 699 2.56 -29.12 -3.82
CA ASP A 699 3.06 -29.53 -2.49
C ASP A 699 4.32 -28.75 -2.10
N THR A 700 4.27 -28.01 -0.98
CA THR A 700 5.36 -27.98 0.03
C THR A 700 4.97 -27.27 1.34
N GLU A 701 5.18 -28.02 2.44
CA GLU A 701 5.36 -27.67 3.88
C GLU A 701 4.19 -27.25 4.80
N GLU A 702 4.16 -27.90 5.98
CA GLU A 702 3.36 -27.70 7.21
C GLU A 702 1.81 -27.74 7.11
N ARG A 703 1.24 -28.95 7.32
CA ARG A 703 -0.20 -29.31 7.34
C ARG A 703 -0.94 -28.81 6.09
N THR A 704 -1.46 -29.73 5.29
CA THR A 704 -2.24 -29.35 4.11
C THR A 704 -3.43 -28.47 4.55
N ALA A 705 -3.92 -27.57 3.68
CA ALA A 705 -5.06 -26.72 4.03
C ALA A 705 -6.29 -27.54 4.48
N ALA A 706 -6.41 -28.78 3.99
CA ALA A 706 -7.37 -29.76 4.44
C ALA A 706 -7.20 -30.14 5.92
N ASP A 707 -5.97 -30.42 6.36
CA ASP A 707 -5.68 -30.75 7.76
C ASP A 707 -6.02 -29.59 8.68
N ARG A 708 -5.77 -28.34 8.26
CA ARG A 708 -6.10 -27.14 9.04
C ARG A 708 -7.62 -26.96 9.18
N PHE A 709 -8.36 -27.07 8.08
CA PHE A 709 -9.82 -27.03 8.10
C PHE A 709 -10.40 -28.09 9.05
N GLU A 710 -9.94 -29.35 8.94
CA GLU A 710 -10.48 -30.43 9.74
C GLU A 710 -10.20 -30.25 11.24
N ALA A 711 -9.02 -29.78 11.63
CA ALA A 711 -8.78 -29.48 13.05
C ALA A 711 -9.61 -28.31 13.55
N GLN A 712 -9.73 -27.23 12.77
CA GLN A 712 -10.59 -26.10 13.16
C GLN A 712 -12.04 -26.55 13.32
N LEU A 713 -12.52 -27.44 12.46
CA LEU A 713 -13.87 -28.01 12.56
C LEU A 713 -14.02 -28.85 13.84
N ARG A 714 -13.06 -29.74 14.14
CA ARG A 714 -13.06 -30.59 15.35
C ARG A 714 -12.90 -29.81 16.65
N GLU A 715 -12.16 -28.70 16.64
CA GLU A 715 -11.92 -27.86 17.81
C GLU A 715 -13.12 -26.97 18.16
N ASN A 716 -13.97 -26.64 17.18
CA ASN A 716 -15.02 -25.63 17.36
C ASN A 716 -16.45 -26.16 17.22
N GLN A 717 -16.66 -27.38 16.68
CA GLN A 717 -18.00 -27.94 16.44
C GLN A 717 -18.24 -29.27 17.18
N ALA A 718 -19.51 -29.60 17.42
CA ALA A 718 -19.90 -30.85 18.06
C ALA A 718 -19.51 -32.08 17.21
N PRO A 719 -19.18 -33.25 17.82
CA PRO A 719 -18.75 -34.44 17.09
C PRO A 719 -19.70 -34.86 15.95
N GLU A 720 -21.01 -34.77 16.19
CA GLU A 720 -22.06 -35.12 15.23
C GLU A 720 -22.05 -34.16 14.02
N THR A 721 -21.88 -32.86 14.28
CA THR A 721 -21.73 -31.84 13.23
C THR A 721 -20.47 -32.07 12.40
N VAL A 722 -19.34 -32.40 13.05
CA VAL A 722 -18.08 -32.72 12.38
C VAL A 722 -18.27 -33.93 11.45
N GLU A 723 -18.89 -34.99 11.93
CA GLU A 723 -19.15 -36.20 11.15
C GLU A 723 -20.04 -35.91 9.94
N GLY A 724 -21.12 -35.13 10.11
CA GLY A 724 -22.01 -34.71 9.04
C GLY A 724 -21.30 -33.88 7.96
N VAL A 725 -20.54 -32.85 8.35
CA VAL A 725 -19.79 -32.03 7.38
C VAL A 725 -18.79 -32.86 6.59
N LEU A 726 -18.02 -33.74 7.25
CA LEU A 726 -17.06 -34.60 6.58
C LEU A 726 -17.73 -35.67 5.70
N ALA A 727 -18.91 -36.15 6.07
CA ALA A 727 -19.70 -37.07 5.26
C ALA A 727 -20.19 -36.40 3.96
N MET A 728 -20.73 -35.18 4.05
CA MET A 728 -21.12 -34.41 2.88
C MET A 728 -19.95 -34.11 1.95
N LEU A 729 -18.77 -33.74 2.48
CA LEU A 729 -17.59 -33.48 1.65
C LEU A 729 -17.11 -34.75 0.91
N ARG A 730 -17.17 -35.92 1.57
CA ARG A 730 -16.88 -37.22 0.92
C ARG A 730 -17.91 -37.55 -0.16
N PHE A 731 -19.18 -37.30 0.11
CA PHE A 731 -20.26 -37.47 -0.88
C PHE A 731 -20.00 -36.59 -2.12
N TRP A 732 -19.63 -35.33 -1.92
CA TRP A 732 -19.33 -34.41 -3.02
C TRP A 732 -18.19 -34.89 -3.93
N GLU A 733 -17.12 -35.46 -3.36
CA GLU A 733 -16.03 -36.04 -4.13
C GLU A 733 -16.46 -37.24 -4.98
N GLN A 734 -17.38 -38.07 -4.45
CA GLN A 734 -17.95 -39.20 -5.19
C GLN A 734 -18.79 -38.75 -6.39
N GLN A 735 -19.37 -37.54 -6.33
CA GLN A 735 -20.09 -36.90 -7.44
C GLN A 735 -19.17 -36.24 -8.48
N GLY A 736 -17.84 -36.42 -8.37
CA GLY A 736 -16.86 -35.85 -9.30
C GLY A 736 -16.41 -34.42 -8.94
N GLY A 737 -16.76 -33.93 -7.76
CA GLY A 737 -16.28 -32.67 -7.22
C GLY A 737 -14.93 -32.77 -6.52
N HIS A 738 -14.37 -31.63 -6.12
CA HIS A 738 -13.17 -31.54 -5.29
C HIS A 738 -13.35 -30.47 -4.20
N ARG A 739 -12.52 -30.55 -3.15
CA ARG A 739 -12.51 -29.58 -2.05
C ARG A 739 -11.53 -28.45 -2.36
N ALA A 740 -11.98 -27.21 -2.20
CA ALA A 740 -11.10 -26.06 -2.23
C ALA A 740 -11.10 -25.34 -0.88
N PHE A 741 -9.94 -24.82 -0.49
CA PHE A 741 -9.73 -24.25 0.84
C PHE A 741 -9.35 -22.77 0.77
N GLY A 742 -9.91 -21.97 1.69
CA GLY A 742 -9.54 -20.57 1.87
C GLY A 742 -8.14 -20.40 2.46
N ARG A 743 -7.57 -19.19 2.33
CA ARG A 743 -6.25 -18.83 2.88
C ARG A 743 -6.31 -17.93 4.13
N ALA A 744 -7.53 -17.67 4.64
CA ALA A 744 -7.73 -16.83 5.81
C ALA A 744 -7.39 -17.57 7.13
N ALA A 745 -7.34 -16.82 8.24
CA ALA A 745 -7.07 -17.36 9.57
C ALA A 745 -8.08 -18.46 9.96
N GLU A 746 -9.35 -18.25 9.62
CA GLU A 746 -10.34 -19.33 9.51
C GLU A 746 -10.22 -19.93 8.11
N THR A 747 -9.78 -21.17 8.04
CA THR A 747 -9.67 -21.89 6.75
C THR A 747 -11.07 -22.33 6.38
N SER A 748 -11.68 -21.73 5.35
CA SER A 748 -12.97 -22.17 4.82
C SER A 748 -12.81 -23.38 3.90
N CYS A 749 -13.88 -24.15 3.68
CA CYS A 749 -13.94 -25.22 2.69
C CYS A 749 -15.14 -25.04 1.77
N SER A 750 -14.91 -25.13 0.46
CA SER A 750 -15.94 -25.08 -0.57
C SER A 750 -15.96 -26.38 -1.39
N PRO A 751 -17.12 -27.03 -1.56
CA PRO A 751 -17.31 -28.13 -2.49
C PRO A 751 -17.37 -27.60 -3.93
N VAL A 752 -16.28 -27.74 -4.68
CA VAL A 752 -16.12 -27.19 -6.04
C VAL A 752 -16.33 -28.27 -7.10
N LEU A 753 -17.00 -27.92 -8.19
CA LEU A 753 -17.19 -28.70 -9.40
C LEU A 753 -16.54 -27.97 -10.58
N ARG A 754 -15.71 -28.68 -11.37
CA ARG A 754 -15.10 -28.12 -12.58
C ARG A 754 -15.89 -28.58 -13.80
N VAL A 755 -16.20 -27.66 -14.69
CA VAL A 755 -17.15 -27.83 -15.79
C VAL A 755 -16.57 -27.22 -17.07
N GLY A 756 -16.67 -27.89 -18.22
CA GLY A 756 -16.12 -27.43 -19.51
C GLY A 756 -14.83 -28.15 -19.95
N GLY A 757 -14.39 -27.90 -21.19
CA GLY A 757 -13.18 -28.50 -21.79
C GLY A 757 -11.87 -27.81 -21.37
N GLN A 758 -10.72 -28.29 -21.87
CA GLN A 758 -9.38 -27.77 -21.48
C GLN A 758 -9.19 -26.26 -21.69
N LEU A 759 -9.92 -25.64 -22.64
CA LEU A 759 -9.80 -24.22 -23.00
C LEU A 759 -10.89 -23.30 -22.40
N ASP A 760 -11.99 -23.84 -21.85
CA ASP A 760 -13.13 -23.09 -21.28
C ASP A 760 -13.60 -23.68 -19.93
N SER A 761 -12.66 -24.15 -19.10
CA SER A 761 -12.99 -24.76 -17.81
C SER A 761 -13.43 -23.68 -16.82
N ARG A 762 -14.63 -23.82 -16.25
CA ARG A 762 -15.16 -22.98 -15.16
C ARG A 762 -15.37 -23.79 -13.88
N THR A 763 -15.37 -23.10 -12.75
CA THR A 763 -15.61 -23.68 -11.43
C THR A 763 -16.95 -23.20 -10.87
N LEU A 764 -17.74 -24.13 -10.36
CA LEU A 764 -19.01 -23.88 -9.67
C LEU A 764 -18.92 -24.45 -8.26
N TRP A 765 -19.42 -23.74 -7.26
CA TRP A 765 -19.64 -24.30 -5.93
C TRP A 765 -20.92 -23.69 -5.35
N PRO A 766 -21.77 -24.47 -4.66
CA PRO A 766 -22.98 -23.95 -4.05
C PRO A 766 -22.74 -23.35 -2.66
N LEU A 767 -21.73 -23.83 -1.93
CA LEU A 767 -21.54 -23.53 -0.50
C LEU A 767 -20.10 -23.09 -0.15
N ALA A 768 -19.96 -22.33 0.93
CA ALA A 768 -18.70 -22.09 1.62
C ALA A 768 -18.87 -22.33 3.13
N ILE A 769 -18.06 -23.21 3.70
CA ILE A 769 -18.17 -23.67 5.09
C ILE A 769 -17.08 -23.04 5.94
N TYR A 770 -17.48 -22.43 7.04
CA TYR A 770 -16.61 -21.72 7.97
C TYR A 770 -16.63 -22.41 9.34
N PRO A 771 -15.57 -23.17 9.71
CA PRO A 771 -15.60 -24.08 10.85
C PRO A 771 -15.53 -23.41 12.22
N VAL A 772 -14.97 -22.20 12.31
CA VAL A 772 -14.77 -21.45 13.58
C VAL A 772 -15.98 -20.56 13.88
N THR A 773 -16.49 -19.87 12.87
CA THR A 773 -17.71 -19.05 12.99
C THR A 773 -18.99 -19.89 12.97
N GLY A 774 -18.88 -21.18 12.63
CA GLY A 774 -19.98 -22.14 12.66
C GLY A 774 -21.06 -21.83 11.63
N THR A 775 -20.66 -21.30 10.46
CA THR A 775 -21.60 -20.77 9.46
C THR A 775 -21.35 -21.41 8.10
N VAL A 776 -22.43 -21.67 7.36
CA VAL A 776 -22.39 -22.09 5.95
C VAL A 776 -23.03 -21.01 5.09
N GLU A 777 -22.27 -20.44 4.16
CA GLU A 777 -22.77 -19.49 3.17
C GLU A 777 -23.21 -20.22 1.90
N VAL A 778 -24.35 -19.81 1.34
CA VAL A 778 -24.79 -20.20 -0.01
C VAL A 778 -24.38 -19.10 -0.98
N VAL A 779 -23.51 -19.40 -1.94
CA VAL A 779 -22.83 -18.36 -2.75
C VAL A 779 -23.63 -17.92 -3.98
N PHE A 780 -24.91 -17.57 -3.82
CA PHE A 780 -25.75 -17.18 -4.95
C PHE A 780 -25.21 -15.97 -5.74
N GLN A 781 -24.56 -15.02 -5.05
CA GLN A 781 -23.85 -13.90 -5.67
C GLN A 781 -22.83 -14.36 -6.73
N TYR A 782 -22.15 -15.47 -6.49
CA TYR A 782 -21.17 -16.06 -7.41
C TYR A 782 -21.86 -16.83 -8.54
N LEU A 783 -22.91 -17.58 -8.20
CA LEU A 783 -23.68 -18.39 -9.14
C LEU A 783 -24.46 -17.56 -10.17
N LYS A 784 -24.98 -16.38 -9.81
CA LYS A 784 -25.81 -15.54 -10.69
C LYS A 784 -25.15 -15.06 -11.98
N ARG A 785 -23.83 -15.21 -12.10
CA ARG A 785 -23.04 -14.85 -13.29
C ARG A 785 -22.56 -16.09 -14.06
N ARG A 786 -22.97 -17.30 -13.69
CA ARG A 786 -22.36 -18.55 -14.17
C ARG A 786 -23.41 -19.60 -14.53
N PRO A 787 -23.48 -20.04 -15.80
CA PRO A 787 -24.42 -21.06 -16.22
C PRO A 787 -24.22 -22.41 -15.51
N PRO A 788 -25.31 -23.17 -15.23
CA PRO A 788 -26.71 -22.83 -15.54
C PRO A 788 -27.38 -21.92 -14.49
N PHE A 789 -26.70 -21.61 -13.39
CA PHE A 789 -27.27 -20.85 -12.28
C PHE A 789 -27.19 -19.34 -12.47
N ASP A 790 -26.83 -18.85 -13.65
CA ASP A 790 -27.18 -17.50 -14.10
C ASP A 790 -28.71 -17.38 -14.30
N ASP A 791 -29.40 -18.51 -14.51
CA ASP A 791 -30.85 -18.61 -14.51
C ASP A 791 -31.44 -18.52 -13.08
N GLU A 792 -32.27 -17.51 -12.84
CA GLU A 792 -32.86 -17.18 -11.55
C GLU A 792 -33.80 -18.26 -10.97
N PRO A 793 -34.68 -18.92 -11.76
CA PRO A 793 -35.50 -20.02 -11.29
C PRO A 793 -34.69 -21.19 -10.74
N LEU A 794 -33.52 -21.50 -11.32
CA LEU A 794 -32.63 -22.55 -10.80
C LEU A 794 -32.00 -22.15 -9.46
N ARG A 795 -31.64 -20.87 -9.27
CA ARG A 795 -31.20 -20.37 -7.96
C ARG A 795 -32.33 -20.44 -6.93
N ARG A 796 -33.56 -20.07 -7.29
CA ARG A 796 -34.73 -20.19 -6.40
C ARG A 796 -35.00 -21.63 -6.00
N GLU A 797 -34.92 -22.55 -6.95
CA GLU A 797 -35.10 -23.98 -6.68
C GLU A 797 -34.04 -24.51 -5.71
N LEU A 798 -32.77 -24.11 -5.88
CA LEU A 798 -31.72 -24.46 -4.92
C LEU A 798 -32.03 -23.92 -3.51
N MET A 799 -32.48 -22.67 -3.41
CA MET A 799 -32.87 -22.07 -2.14
C MET A 799 -34.08 -22.78 -1.52
N ALA A 800 -35.09 -23.12 -2.32
CA ALA A 800 -36.29 -23.81 -1.87
C ALA A 800 -35.94 -25.18 -1.27
N ARG A 801 -35.11 -25.96 -1.97
CA ARG A 801 -34.61 -27.27 -1.49
C ARG A 801 -33.83 -27.15 -0.19
N LEU A 802 -32.99 -26.12 -0.06
CA LEU A 802 -32.26 -25.88 1.19
C LEU A 802 -33.22 -25.48 2.33
N ASN A 803 -34.23 -24.65 2.05
CA ASN A 803 -35.22 -24.21 3.05
C ASN A 803 -36.24 -25.28 3.46
N GLU A 804 -36.34 -26.39 2.72
CA GLU A 804 -37.13 -27.57 3.13
C GLU A 804 -36.48 -28.32 4.31
N ILE A 805 -35.19 -28.09 4.56
CA ILE A 805 -34.41 -28.75 5.61
C ILE A 805 -34.63 -28.03 6.94
N GLU A 806 -34.98 -28.79 7.99
CA GLU A 806 -35.17 -28.24 9.33
C GLU A 806 -33.87 -27.58 9.83
N GLY A 807 -33.98 -26.34 10.32
CA GLY A 807 -32.82 -25.55 10.74
C GLY A 807 -32.20 -24.64 9.66
N ILE A 808 -32.64 -24.75 8.40
CA ILE A 808 -32.27 -23.83 7.32
C ILE A 808 -33.43 -22.87 7.03
N ASP A 809 -33.14 -21.58 7.01
CA ASP A 809 -34.15 -20.53 6.78
C ASP A 809 -33.52 -19.35 6.05
N LEU A 810 -33.21 -19.55 4.77
CA LEU A 810 -32.61 -18.56 3.88
C LEU A 810 -33.69 -17.60 3.38
N ALA A 811 -33.47 -16.30 3.60
CA ALA A 811 -34.37 -15.27 3.11
C ALA A 811 -34.33 -15.20 1.57
N GLU A 812 -35.50 -15.31 0.91
CA GLU A 812 -35.63 -15.19 -0.56
C GLU A 812 -35.04 -13.90 -1.09
N ALA A 813 -35.18 -12.82 -0.33
CA ALA A 813 -34.62 -11.51 -0.63
C ALA A 813 -33.08 -11.48 -0.77
N LYS A 814 -32.37 -12.52 -0.30
CA LYS A 814 -30.91 -12.68 -0.42
C LYS A 814 -30.49 -13.57 -1.61
N LEU A 815 -31.37 -13.87 -2.56
CA LEU A 815 -31.10 -14.74 -3.71
C LEU A 815 -29.94 -14.27 -4.62
N ASP A 816 -29.53 -13.01 -4.58
CA ASP A 816 -28.38 -12.50 -5.35
C ASP A 816 -27.16 -12.12 -4.47
N LEU A 817 -27.20 -12.51 -3.19
CA LEU A 817 -26.20 -12.26 -2.14
C LEU A 817 -25.61 -13.59 -1.63
N ARG A 818 -25.12 -13.61 -0.39
CA ARG A 818 -24.61 -14.81 0.30
C ARG A 818 -25.41 -15.08 1.58
N PRO A 819 -26.65 -15.60 1.50
CA PRO A 819 -27.38 -16.01 2.70
C PRO A 819 -26.65 -17.17 3.38
N SER A 820 -26.86 -17.33 4.67
CA SER A 820 -26.13 -18.31 5.46
C SER A 820 -27.01 -19.01 6.48
N PHE A 821 -26.63 -20.24 6.85
CA PHE A 821 -27.27 -21.05 7.88
C PHE A 821 -26.23 -21.66 8.84
N PRO A 822 -26.61 -22.11 10.04
CA PRO A 822 -25.67 -22.68 11.01
C PRO A 822 -25.05 -23.99 10.51
N VAL A 823 -23.77 -24.21 10.79
CA VAL A 823 -23.10 -25.49 10.46
C VAL A 823 -23.65 -26.66 11.28
N GLU A 824 -24.23 -26.39 12.45
CA GLU A 824 -24.84 -27.40 13.33
C GLU A 824 -25.93 -28.23 12.63
N VAL A 825 -26.60 -27.68 11.61
CA VAL A 825 -27.62 -28.38 10.82
C VAL A 825 -27.09 -29.69 10.22
N PHE A 826 -25.78 -29.77 9.95
CA PHE A 826 -25.16 -31.00 9.44
C PHE A 826 -25.18 -32.17 10.43
N ALA A 827 -25.40 -31.94 11.73
CA ALA A 827 -25.47 -33.02 12.72
C ALA A 827 -26.62 -33.99 12.43
N ASP A 828 -27.80 -33.44 12.10
CA ASP A 828 -29.03 -34.22 11.94
C ASP A 828 -29.51 -34.30 10.48
N HIS A 829 -29.08 -33.37 9.62
CA HIS A 829 -29.62 -33.21 8.26
C HIS A 829 -28.57 -33.34 7.14
N SER A 830 -27.42 -33.98 7.40
CA SER A 830 -26.37 -34.14 6.38
C SER A 830 -26.86 -34.85 5.11
N GLU A 831 -27.76 -35.84 5.22
CA GLU A 831 -28.27 -36.58 4.06
C GLU A 831 -29.17 -35.72 3.17
N GLU A 832 -30.00 -34.88 3.78
CA GLU A 832 -30.90 -33.96 3.07
C GLU A 832 -30.10 -32.86 2.34
N ILE A 833 -29.04 -32.36 2.98
CA ILE A 833 -28.09 -31.43 2.34
C ILE A 833 -27.40 -32.12 1.15
N CYS A 834 -26.96 -33.38 1.29
CA CYS A 834 -26.40 -34.15 0.17
C CYS A 834 -27.39 -34.28 -0.99
N ALA A 835 -28.68 -34.50 -0.73
CA ALA A 835 -29.70 -34.57 -1.77
C ALA A 835 -29.89 -33.24 -2.52
N ALA A 836 -29.84 -32.11 -1.82
CA ALA A 836 -29.87 -30.78 -2.45
C ALA A 836 -28.62 -30.54 -3.34
N LEU A 837 -27.45 -31.00 -2.88
CA LEU A 837 -26.19 -30.92 -3.63
C LEU A 837 -26.14 -31.88 -4.81
N GLU A 838 -26.74 -33.06 -4.71
CA GLU A 838 -26.90 -34.00 -5.83
C GLU A 838 -27.73 -33.39 -6.95
N TRP A 839 -28.85 -32.75 -6.59
CA TRP A 839 -29.68 -32.00 -7.53
C TRP A 839 -28.87 -30.89 -8.22
N PHE A 840 -28.02 -30.18 -7.48
CA PHE A 840 -27.14 -29.15 -8.05
C PHE A 840 -26.21 -29.75 -9.11
N VAL A 841 -25.51 -30.85 -8.79
CA VAL A 841 -24.60 -31.54 -9.74
C VAL A 841 -25.36 -32.05 -10.96
N HIS A 842 -26.52 -32.67 -10.76
CA HIS A 842 -27.36 -33.18 -11.85
C HIS A 842 -27.82 -32.06 -12.79
N THR A 843 -28.21 -30.91 -12.23
CA THR A 843 -28.63 -29.73 -12.99
C THR A 843 -27.49 -29.19 -13.85
N VAL A 844 -26.27 -29.13 -13.30
CA VAL A 844 -25.07 -28.74 -14.05
C VAL A 844 -24.79 -29.74 -15.18
N ALA A 845 -24.81 -31.05 -14.89
CA ALA A 845 -24.54 -32.08 -15.89
C ALA A 845 -25.54 -32.06 -17.07
N LEU A 846 -26.85 -31.87 -16.77
CA LEU A 846 -27.89 -31.72 -17.78
C LEU A 846 -27.69 -30.47 -18.64
N ALA A 847 -27.26 -29.36 -18.06
CA ALA A 847 -26.99 -28.13 -18.78
C ALA A 847 -25.79 -28.26 -19.72
N GLU A 848 -24.70 -28.91 -19.29
CA GLU A 848 -23.55 -29.17 -20.16
C GLU A 848 -23.89 -30.14 -21.29
N ALA A 849 -24.69 -31.18 -21.03
CA ALA A 849 -25.13 -32.12 -22.07
C ALA A 849 -25.99 -31.45 -23.16
N ARG A 850 -26.62 -30.31 -22.86
CA ARG A 850 -27.44 -29.52 -23.80
C ARG A 850 -26.67 -28.40 -24.50
N ARG A 851 -25.41 -28.18 -24.14
CA ARG A 851 -24.58 -27.10 -24.71
C ARG A 851 -24.17 -27.51 -26.14
N PRO A 852 -24.39 -26.68 -27.16
CA PRO A 852 -24.02 -27.02 -28.54
C PRO A 852 -22.50 -27.20 -28.64
N MET A 853 -22.05 -28.31 -29.24
CA MET A 853 -20.64 -28.51 -29.59
C MET A 853 -20.19 -27.35 -30.50
N PRO A 854 -19.00 -26.77 -30.29
CA PRO A 854 -18.42 -25.86 -31.27
C PRO A 854 -18.30 -26.60 -32.60
N MET A 855 -18.84 -26.04 -33.68
CA MET A 855 -18.58 -26.54 -35.03
C MET A 855 -17.09 -26.38 -35.31
N ASP A 856 -16.41 -27.47 -35.67
CA ASP A 856 -15.05 -27.42 -36.21
C ASP A 856 -15.07 -26.58 -37.49
N ASP A 857 -14.34 -25.47 -37.50
CA ASP A 857 -14.12 -24.65 -38.69
C ASP A 857 -13.36 -25.48 -39.74
N GLU A 858 -13.99 -25.68 -40.90
CA GLU A 858 -13.32 -26.18 -42.12
C GLU A 858 -12.20 -25.21 -42.55
N PRO A 859 -11.06 -25.71 -43.05
CA PRO A 859 -9.98 -24.85 -43.54
C PRO A 859 -10.36 -24.26 -44.91
N ASP A 860 -10.58 -22.95 -44.95
CA ASP A 860 -10.89 -22.22 -46.17
C ASP A 860 -9.66 -22.14 -47.09
N ILE A 861 -9.81 -22.67 -48.30
CA ILE A 861 -8.87 -22.53 -49.42
C ILE A 861 -9.27 -21.27 -50.19
N ALA A 862 -8.44 -20.22 -50.14
CA ALA A 862 -8.30 -19.20 -51.18
C ALA A 862 -6.98 -18.43 -51.05
#